data_AF-A0ABC9X4B0-F1
#
_entry.id   AF-A0ABC9X4B0-F1
#
_cell.length_a   1.000
_cell.length_b   1.000
_cell.length_c   1.000
_cell.angle_alpha   90.00
_cell.angle_beta   90.00
_cell.angle_gamma   90.00
#
_symmetry.space_group_name_H-M   'P 1'
#
loop_
_entity.id
_entity.type
_entity.pdbx_description
1 polymer ?
#
loop_
_entity_poly.entity_id
_entity_poly.type
_entity_poly.pdbx_seq_one_letter_code
_entity_poly.pdbx_strand_id
1 'polypeptide(L)'
;MRLRFRREERGEVASGPGGFWLLSWKIVFTDFQRKMMEGYLPEMQSMLDPVNLSDDASSRSPDNGKCDKTSGVKDCSSISYTGNDAGVLGKESEQDSTVIGVNNNGTLAERQEQQCGGADYCANTCSKRKEDLLKEIESELLSTDFSKERKLPNGVQKGEHALAVFEKCVQDKYLEQEQTIKKLIKENKKHQELILEICSEKDNLKDELKKRTETEKQHLSIIKQLEARMEELNKEVKANKDKLLTQDAAAKNAIQQLHKEMAFRMEQANKKCEEARHEKETMVMKYVRGEKESLDLRKEKEILERRVRDANKEIEKHTNKIKQLSQEKGRLHQLYETKDGEATRLNREMEKLKEEINSHVIKVKWAQNKLKTEMDSHKETKERLKDAMTKLTEAKEEADQIRKNCQEMIKTYQESEEIKSNELDAKLRVTKGELEKQIQEKSDHLEVHHAKIKELEDLKRTFKEGMDELRTLRTKVKCLEDERLRTEDELSKYKEIINRQKTEIQNLLDRVKTVDRLQDQHQRDEQEISALKEEVDGFNSLIADLQKDIEGSRKRESELLIFTEKLTSKNAQLQSENNSLQSQLDKLSYSERELQNQLECVQQTKDDLATKLQKEEDQRKLEVETLQAQLASEQKELTALKTHVDELKDELATQKRKHAANLKDLTKQLQLARRKLDQMENGNYDKEVSSMGSRSSSSGSLNARSSNEDRSPENTGSSVAVDSFPEVDKSVLVERILRLQKAHARKNEKMEFMEDHIKQLVEEIRKKTKIIQSYILREEAGTLSSEASDFNKVHLSRRGGIMASLYTSHPADSGLTLELSLEINRKLQAVLEDTLLKNITLKENLQTLGTEIERLIKHKHELEQRIKQT
;
A
#
# COMPACT_ATOMS: atom_id res chain seq x y z
N MET A 1 -45.33 111.55 4.83
CA MET A 1 -46.44 112.47 4.48
C MET A 1 -47.55 112.28 5.51
N ARG A 2 -47.93 113.35 6.23
CA ARG A 2 -49.15 113.58 7.07
C ARG A 2 -49.88 112.42 7.81
N LEU A 3 -49.97 112.59 9.16
CA LEU A 3 -51.20 112.64 10.01
C LEU A 3 -52.07 111.36 10.18
N ARG A 4 -52.68 111.00 11.32
CA ARG A 4 -52.89 111.51 12.71
C ARG A 4 -53.15 110.26 13.60
N PHE A 5 -52.59 110.10 14.80
CA PHE A 5 -53.10 110.61 16.09
C PHE A 5 -54.63 110.52 16.32
N ARG A 6 -55.06 109.55 17.14
CA ARG A 6 -56.02 109.77 18.24
C ARG A 6 -55.71 108.79 19.38
N ARG A 7 -55.86 109.27 20.62
CA ARG A 7 -55.54 108.62 21.91
C ARG A 7 -56.80 108.71 22.80
N GLU A 8 -56.91 107.79 23.77
CA GLU A 8 -57.62 107.84 25.07
C GLU A 8 -58.44 106.54 25.30
N GLU A 9 -57.97 105.64 26.17
CA GLU A 9 -58.20 105.52 27.64
C GLU A 9 -59.44 104.67 27.93
N ARG A 10 -59.51 103.76 28.94
CA ARG A 10 -58.63 103.38 30.07
C ARG A 10 -58.97 101.92 30.46
N GLY A 11 -58.07 101.15 31.08
CA GLY A 11 -58.43 99.88 31.75
C GLY A 11 -57.37 98.78 31.75
N GLU A 12 -56.68 98.60 32.87
CA GLU A 12 -55.83 97.44 33.18
C GLU A 12 -56.72 96.19 33.41
N VAL A 13 -56.28 94.93 33.23
CA VAL A 13 -55.42 94.16 34.15
C VAL A 13 -54.64 93.07 33.38
N ALA A 14 -53.41 92.77 33.82
CA ALA A 14 -52.54 91.75 33.22
C ALA A 14 -52.91 90.29 33.57
N SER A 15 -52.68 89.36 32.64
CA SER A 15 -52.60 87.90 32.88
C SER A 15 -51.75 87.24 31.80
N GLY A 16 -50.80 86.37 32.20
CA GLY A 16 -49.63 85.99 31.40
C GLY A 16 -49.78 84.80 30.43
N PRO A 17 -48.70 84.44 29.71
CA PRO A 17 -48.70 83.53 28.56
C PRO A 17 -48.75 82.02 28.92
N GLY A 18 -49.63 81.62 29.85
CA GLY A 18 -49.80 80.22 30.26
C GLY A 18 -50.77 79.38 29.40
N GLY A 19 -51.74 80.02 28.74
CA GLY A 19 -52.84 79.30 28.06
C GLY A 19 -52.47 78.64 26.73
N PHE A 20 -51.49 79.18 26.00
CA PHE A 20 -51.20 78.75 24.62
C PHE A 20 -50.50 77.38 24.55
N TRP A 21 -49.63 77.09 25.52
CA TRP A 21 -48.91 75.82 25.60
C TRP A 21 -49.82 74.63 25.96
N LEU A 22 -50.82 74.86 26.83
CA LEU A 22 -51.77 73.82 27.26
C LEU A 22 -52.70 73.37 26.14
N LEU A 23 -53.13 74.27 25.24
CA LEU A 23 -53.90 73.88 24.06
C LEU A 23 -53.06 73.09 23.06
N SER A 24 -51.84 73.56 22.77
CA SER A 24 -50.95 72.88 21.81
C SER A 24 -50.58 71.47 22.27
N TRP A 25 -50.33 71.27 23.57
CA TRP A 25 -50.00 69.95 24.10
C TRP A 25 -51.21 68.99 24.10
N LYS A 26 -52.44 69.50 24.32
CA LYS A 26 -53.66 68.70 24.20
C LYS A 26 -53.93 68.21 22.77
N ILE A 27 -53.69 69.06 21.77
CA ILE A 27 -53.86 68.68 20.35
C ILE A 27 -52.84 67.59 19.98
N VAL A 28 -51.56 67.78 20.31
CA VAL A 28 -50.52 66.77 20.02
C VAL A 28 -50.78 65.44 20.76
N PHE A 29 -51.26 65.47 22.02
CA PHE A 29 -51.56 64.26 22.77
C PHE A 29 -52.80 63.51 22.23
N THR A 30 -53.82 64.23 21.75
CA THR A 30 -55.01 63.62 21.14
C THR A 30 -54.73 63.02 19.76
N ASP A 31 -53.88 63.66 18.94
CA ASP A 31 -53.42 63.06 17.68
C ASP A 31 -52.50 61.85 17.89
N PHE A 32 -51.67 61.86 18.94
CA PHE A 32 -50.83 60.71 19.31
C PHE A 32 -51.67 59.51 19.77
N GLN A 33 -52.72 59.74 20.58
CA GLN A 33 -53.66 58.66 20.93
C GLN A 33 -54.49 58.17 19.72
N ARG A 34 -54.88 59.05 18.79
CA ARG A 34 -55.61 58.64 17.58
C ARG A 34 -54.76 57.73 16.69
N LYS A 35 -53.50 58.11 16.42
CA LYS A 35 -52.56 57.26 15.66
C LYS A 35 -52.21 55.93 16.32
N MET A 36 -52.25 55.85 17.65
CA MET A 36 -52.06 54.59 18.38
C MET A 36 -53.27 53.65 18.26
N MET A 37 -54.51 54.17 18.16
CA MET A 37 -55.71 53.32 18.01
C MET A 37 -56.03 52.96 16.55
N GLU A 38 -55.63 53.77 15.57
CA GLU A 38 -55.79 53.44 14.13
C GLU A 38 -54.74 52.45 13.60
N GLY A 39 -53.73 52.08 14.41
CA GLY A 39 -52.64 51.16 14.03
C GLY A 39 -52.86 49.68 14.38
N TYR A 40 -53.94 49.31 15.07
CA TYR A 40 -54.21 47.96 15.57
C TYR A 40 -55.64 47.50 15.26
N LEU A 41 -55.90 47.20 13.97
CA LEU A 41 -56.87 46.26 13.37
C LEU A 41 -56.88 46.58 11.86
N PRO A 42 -56.77 45.61 10.94
CA PRO A 42 -57.66 44.44 10.92
C PRO A 42 -56.99 43.12 10.51
N GLU A 43 -56.93 42.16 11.42
CA GLU A 43 -56.71 40.76 11.06
C GLU A 43 -57.35 39.85 12.14
N MET A 44 -58.68 39.64 12.01
CA MET A 44 -59.51 38.62 12.72
C MET A 44 -61.00 38.84 12.37
N GLN A 45 -61.40 38.57 11.13
CA GLN A 45 -62.82 38.58 10.73
C GLN A 45 -63.11 37.54 9.63
N SER A 46 -62.75 36.27 9.88
CA SER A 46 -63.18 35.13 9.04
C SER A 46 -63.02 33.79 9.77
N MET A 47 -63.84 33.53 10.79
CA MET A 47 -64.07 32.19 11.34
C MET A 47 -65.53 32.06 11.83
N LEU A 48 -66.39 31.60 10.93
CA LEU A 48 -67.74 31.08 11.21
C LEU A 48 -68.04 30.04 10.09
N ASP A 49 -67.79 28.76 10.40
CA ASP A 49 -68.55 27.52 10.12
C ASP A 49 -69.39 27.33 8.83
N PRO A 50 -69.72 26.08 8.37
CA PRO A 50 -69.62 24.80 9.09
C PRO A 50 -69.09 23.56 8.33
N VAL A 51 -68.75 22.54 9.13
CA VAL A 51 -68.98 21.08 8.99
C VAL A 51 -69.63 20.54 7.70
N ASN A 52 -68.96 19.56 7.06
CA ASN A 52 -69.50 18.25 6.61
C ASN A 52 -68.36 17.39 6.01
N LEU A 53 -68.03 16.24 6.61
CA LEU A 53 -68.44 14.87 6.23
C LEU A 53 -67.72 14.26 5.01
N SER A 54 -67.03 13.14 5.27
CA SER A 54 -66.96 11.91 4.46
C SER A 54 -66.70 11.99 2.94
N ASP A 55 -65.63 11.36 2.44
CA ASP A 55 -65.68 9.91 2.13
C ASP A 55 -64.37 9.34 1.53
N ASP A 56 -64.42 8.02 1.31
CA ASP A 56 -63.40 7.05 0.96
C ASP A 56 -62.71 7.16 -0.43
N ALA A 57 -61.69 6.30 -0.56
CA ALA A 57 -61.31 5.58 -1.79
C ALA A 57 -60.52 6.28 -2.92
N SER A 58 -59.25 5.84 -3.01
CA SER A 58 -58.75 5.01 -4.13
C SER A 58 -58.54 5.60 -5.53
N SER A 59 -57.31 5.36 -5.99
CA SER A 59 -56.92 4.97 -7.36
C SER A 59 -56.52 6.02 -8.40
N ARG A 60 -55.42 5.65 -9.08
CA ARG A 60 -55.03 5.93 -10.46
C ARG A 60 -54.67 7.37 -10.88
N SER A 61 -53.42 7.47 -11.34
CA SER A 61 -52.94 8.38 -12.37
C SER A 61 -53.90 8.47 -13.57
N PRO A 62 -53.80 9.55 -14.36
CA PRO A 62 -53.30 9.30 -15.71
C PRO A 62 -52.24 10.29 -16.21
N ASP A 63 -51.72 9.90 -17.37
CA ASP A 63 -50.57 10.44 -18.12
C ASP A 63 -50.98 11.56 -19.11
N ASN A 64 -49.98 12.09 -19.84
CA ASN A 64 -49.98 13.11 -20.89
C ASN A 64 -49.98 14.60 -20.46
N GLY A 65 -49.22 15.50 -21.11
CA GLY A 65 -48.23 15.30 -22.17
C GLY A 65 -48.31 16.31 -23.32
N LYS A 66 -47.16 16.92 -23.67
CA LYS A 66 -46.70 17.50 -24.96
C LYS A 66 -45.60 18.53 -24.66
N CYS A 67 -44.35 18.48 -25.14
CA CYS A 67 -43.75 18.06 -26.42
C CYS A 67 -43.79 19.16 -27.50
N ASP A 68 -42.61 19.65 -27.89
CA ASP A 68 -42.30 20.09 -29.25
C ASP A 68 -40.80 19.88 -29.57
N LYS A 69 -40.52 18.97 -30.52
CA LYS A 69 -39.93 19.17 -31.87
C LYS A 69 -38.43 19.54 -31.91
N THR A 70 -37.46 18.71 -32.30
CA THR A 70 -37.24 17.77 -33.45
C THR A 70 -36.57 18.36 -34.70
N SER A 71 -35.35 17.89 -34.97
CA SER A 71 -34.79 17.53 -36.29
C SER A 71 -33.58 16.64 -36.00
N GLY A 72 -33.45 15.38 -36.44
CA GLY A 72 -33.72 14.81 -37.77
C GLY A 72 -32.34 14.59 -38.43
N VAL A 73 -31.89 13.37 -38.71
CA VAL A 73 -32.23 12.63 -39.95
C VAL A 73 -31.66 11.18 -39.89
N LYS A 74 -32.54 10.17 -40.04
CA LYS A 74 -32.49 8.99 -40.95
C LYS A 74 -31.37 7.93 -40.83
N ASP A 75 -31.59 6.63 -41.12
CA ASP A 75 -32.77 5.81 -41.49
C ASP A 75 -32.48 4.35 -40.99
N CYS A 76 -33.40 3.65 -40.32
CA CYS A 76 -34.25 2.51 -40.80
C CYS A 76 -33.52 1.22 -41.27
N SER A 77 -34.07 -0.02 -41.18
CA SER A 77 -35.17 -0.64 -40.40
C SER A 77 -35.23 -2.17 -40.68
N SER A 78 -35.77 -2.96 -39.74
CA SER A 78 -36.60 -4.18 -39.93
C SER A 78 -36.15 -5.44 -40.74
N ILE A 79 -35.88 -6.53 -40.00
CA ILE A 79 -36.63 -7.82 -39.94
C ILE A 79 -36.83 -8.73 -41.21
N SER A 80 -36.49 -10.03 -41.02
CA SER A 80 -37.06 -11.30 -41.54
C SER A 80 -36.55 -12.03 -42.83
N TYR A 81 -36.12 -13.30 -42.63
CA TYR A 81 -36.13 -14.52 -43.51
C TYR A 81 -35.48 -14.44 -44.92
N THR A 82 -34.81 -15.47 -45.49
CA THR A 82 -34.75 -16.95 -45.31
C THR A 82 -33.33 -17.52 -45.60
N GLY A 83 -33.06 -18.79 -45.23
CA GLY A 83 -32.14 -19.67 -46.01
C GLY A 83 -31.01 -20.41 -45.27
N ASN A 84 -31.20 -21.73 -45.08
CA ASN A 84 -30.23 -22.84 -44.92
C ASN A 84 -28.80 -22.61 -44.35
N ASP A 85 -28.45 -23.35 -43.29
CA ASP A 85 -27.78 -24.66 -43.48
C ASP A 85 -27.82 -25.54 -42.21
N ALA A 86 -27.66 -26.86 -42.38
CA ALA A 86 -27.83 -27.85 -41.31
C ALA A 86 -26.50 -28.46 -40.85
N GLY A 87 -26.31 -28.59 -39.54
CA GLY A 87 -25.18 -29.30 -38.93
C GLY A 87 -25.49 -29.68 -37.47
N VAL A 88 -25.65 -30.97 -37.18
CA VAL A 88 -26.26 -31.47 -35.93
C VAL A 88 -25.43 -32.62 -35.32
N LEU A 89 -25.01 -32.43 -34.06
CA LEU A 89 -24.72 -33.39 -32.96
C LEU A 89 -23.67 -34.53 -33.10
N GLY A 90 -23.06 -34.85 -31.93
CA GLY A 90 -22.49 -36.18 -31.60
C GLY A 90 -20.99 -36.15 -31.23
N LYS A 91 -20.51 -35.97 -29.99
CA LYS A 91 -20.55 -36.79 -28.74
C LYS A 91 -19.70 -38.11 -28.72
N GLU A 92 -18.64 -38.04 -27.90
CA GLU A 92 -18.20 -39.01 -26.86
C GLU A 92 -17.55 -40.39 -27.17
N SER A 93 -16.39 -40.57 -26.50
CA SER A 93 -15.84 -41.76 -25.82
C SER A 93 -14.88 -42.74 -26.53
N GLU A 94 -13.85 -43.11 -25.76
CA GLU A 94 -12.92 -44.25 -25.90
C GLU A 94 -13.72 -45.59 -25.71
N GLN A 95 -13.32 -46.79 -26.16
CA GLN A 95 -12.07 -47.50 -25.83
C GLN A 95 -11.93 -48.83 -26.64
N ASP A 96 -10.67 -49.23 -26.88
CA ASP A 96 -10.09 -50.59 -27.01
C ASP A 96 -10.31 -51.63 -28.17
N SER A 97 -9.15 -52.12 -28.64
CA SER A 97 -8.81 -53.52 -29.01
C SER A 97 -9.13 -54.16 -30.41
N THR A 98 -8.06 -54.24 -31.23
CA THR A 98 -7.58 -55.42 -32.03
C THR A 98 -8.29 -56.03 -33.27
N VAL A 99 -7.43 -56.32 -34.27
CA VAL A 99 -7.30 -57.57 -35.09
C VAL A 99 -7.75 -57.62 -36.58
N ILE A 100 -6.75 -57.88 -37.45
CA ILE A 100 -6.72 -58.49 -38.81
C ILE A 100 -7.33 -57.73 -40.03
N GLY A 101 -6.50 -57.55 -41.07
CA GLY A 101 -6.84 -58.14 -42.39
C GLY A 101 -6.70 -57.29 -43.68
N VAL A 102 -5.57 -57.43 -44.39
CA VAL A 102 -5.48 -57.76 -45.84
C VAL A 102 -6.44 -57.02 -46.83
N ASN A 103 -5.94 -56.16 -47.74
CA ASN A 103 -5.44 -56.57 -49.08
C ASN A 103 -5.14 -55.40 -50.09
N ASN A 104 -4.39 -55.75 -51.16
CA ASN A 104 -4.41 -55.18 -52.53
C ASN A 104 -3.87 -53.75 -52.83
N ASN A 105 -3.32 -53.45 -54.03
CA ASN A 105 -2.47 -54.25 -54.95
C ASN A 105 -1.90 -53.38 -56.12
N GLY A 106 -0.70 -53.71 -56.61
CA GLY A 106 -0.21 -53.42 -57.98
C GLY A 106 0.31 -52.01 -58.33
N THR A 107 1.19 -51.81 -59.34
CA THR A 107 2.08 -52.72 -60.11
C THR A 107 3.14 -51.87 -60.87
N LEU A 108 4.13 -52.51 -61.54
CA LEU A 108 5.29 -51.95 -62.32
C LEU A 108 6.46 -51.45 -61.44
N ALA A 109 7.60 -52.13 -61.26
CA ALA A 109 8.32 -53.23 -61.93
C ALA A 109 9.36 -52.84 -63.01
N GLU A 110 10.61 -52.65 -62.60
CA GLU A 110 11.91 -52.86 -63.29
C GLU A 110 13.04 -52.61 -62.26
N ARG A 111 14.20 -53.29 -62.22
CA ARG A 111 14.59 -54.64 -62.65
C ARG A 111 15.87 -55.01 -61.85
N GLN A 112 15.95 -56.21 -61.26
CA GLN A 112 17.20 -56.68 -60.61
C GLN A 112 18.14 -57.31 -61.63
N GLU A 113 19.45 -57.07 -61.49
CA GLU A 113 20.48 -57.84 -62.19
C GLU A 113 20.91 -59.05 -61.36
N GLN A 114 20.72 -60.25 -61.90
CA GLN A 114 21.37 -61.47 -61.41
C GLN A 114 21.52 -62.49 -62.54
N GLN A 115 22.66 -63.20 -62.55
CA GLN A 115 23.04 -64.33 -63.43
C GLN A 115 23.29 -64.05 -64.93
N CYS A 116 24.55 -64.17 -65.34
CA CYS A 116 25.11 -65.36 -66.02
C CYS A 116 26.65 -65.26 -66.02
N GLY A 117 27.45 -66.34 -66.05
CA GLY A 117 27.10 -67.76 -66.13
C GLY A 117 27.65 -68.41 -67.40
N GLY A 118 28.97 -68.65 -67.45
CA GLY A 118 29.68 -69.26 -68.59
C GLY A 118 30.42 -68.23 -69.46
N ALA A 119 31.46 -68.60 -70.20
CA ALA A 119 32.25 -69.84 -70.17
C ALA A 119 33.59 -69.56 -70.88
N ASP A 120 34.71 -70.07 -70.36
CA ASP A 120 35.96 -70.11 -71.14
C ASP A 120 36.71 -71.42 -70.88
N TYR A 121 36.27 -72.44 -71.61
CA TYR A 121 36.76 -73.81 -71.55
C TYR A 121 37.33 -74.18 -72.92
N CYS A 122 38.55 -73.74 -73.27
CA CYS A 122 39.30 -74.28 -74.42
C CYS A 122 40.79 -73.87 -74.52
N ALA A 123 41.52 -73.78 -73.41
CA ALA A 123 42.99 -73.68 -73.43
C ALA A 123 43.68 -75.07 -73.47
N ASN A 124 43.13 -76.03 -74.24
CA ASN A 124 43.76 -77.33 -74.53
C ASN A 124 42.95 -78.10 -75.60
N THR A 125 43.36 -78.03 -76.88
CA THR A 125 43.03 -79.02 -77.94
C THR A 125 43.69 -78.74 -79.31
N CYS A 126 44.43 -77.64 -79.49
CA CYS A 126 45.08 -77.32 -80.78
C CYS A 126 46.58 -77.71 -80.89
N SER A 127 47.06 -78.63 -80.06
CA SER A 127 48.39 -79.25 -80.21
C SER A 127 48.36 -80.75 -80.52
N LYS A 128 47.18 -81.40 -80.44
CA LYS A 128 47.07 -82.87 -80.58
C LYS A 128 46.56 -83.34 -81.94
N ARG A 129 46.00 -82.44 -82.75
CA ARG A 129 45.44 -82.75 -84.09
C ARG A 129 46.44 -82.64 -85.25
N LYS A 130 47.72 -82.31 -84.97
CA LYS A 130 48.80 -82.26 -85.99
C LYS A 130 49.70 -83.49 -86.00
N GLU A 131 49.73 -84.29 -84.93
CA GLU A 131 50.47 -85.55 -84.90
C GLU A 131 49.67 -86.72 -85.48
N ASP A 132 48.34 -86.71 -85.37
CA ASP A 132 47.48 -87.77 -85.91
C ASP A 132 47.41 -87.73 -87.44
N LEU A 133 47.31 -86.54 -88.05
CA LEU A 133 47.35 -86.34 -89.50
C LEU A 133 48.71 -86.70 -90.14
N LEU A 134 49.80 -86.70 -89.38
CA LEU A 134 51.10 -87.19 -89.83
C LEU A 134 51.21 -88.73 -89.81
N LYS A 135 50.43 -89.40 -88.96
CA LYS A 135 50.35 -90.88 -88.91
C LYS A 135 49.40 -91.45 -89.96
N GLU A 136 48.36 -90.72 -90.35
CA GLU A 136 47.41 -91.13 -91.38
C GLU A 136 48.07 -91.19 -92.77
N ILE A 137 48.91 -90.20 -93.11
CA ILE A 137 49.69 -90.18 -94.36
C ILE A 137 50.80 -91.26 -94.38
N GLU A 138 51.32 -91.65 -93.21
CA GLU A 138 52.33 -92.72 -93.10
C GLU A 138 51.73 -94.13 -93.11
N SER A 139 50.39 -94.27 -92.97
CA SER A 139 49.69 -95.57 -92.94
C SER A 139 48.88 -95.90 -94.21
N GLU A 140 48.57 -94.93 -95.08
CA GLU A 140 48.07 -95.20 -96.44
C GLU A 140 49.20 -95.54 -97.46
N LEU A 141 50.47 -95.49 -97.06
CA LEU A 141 51.62 -95.95 -97.85
C LEU A 141 52.03 -97.40 -97.56
N LEU A 142 51.03 -98.26 -97.34
CA LEU A 142 51.20 -99.72 -97.34
C LEU A 142 50.98 -100.32 -98.74
N SER A 143 51.73 -101.39 -99.00
CA SER A 143 51.35 -102.49 -99.89
C SER A 143 51.18 -102.20 -101.38
N THR A 144 52.30 -102.39 -102.09
CA THR A 144 52.29 -103.26 -103.27
C THR A 144 51.47 -104.53 -103.04
N ASP A 145 50.71 -104.96 -104.04
CA ASP A 145 50.51 -106.40 -104.26
C ASP A 145 50.49 -106.72 -105.76
N PHE A 146 51.36 -107.64 -106.19
CA PHE A 146 51.47 -108.14 -107.55
C PHE A 146 50.79 -109.50 -107.65
N SER A 147 50.18 -109.84 -108.81
CA SER A 147 50.41 -111.12 -109.55
C SER A 147 49.27 -111.50 -110.51
N LYS A 148 49.60 -111.83 -111.78
CA LYS A 148 49.63 -113.26 -112.24
C LYS A 148 50.10 -113.46 -113.69
N GLU A 149 51.28 -114.06 -113.79
CA GLU A 149 51.69 -115.25 -114.59
C GLU A 149 51.52 -115.39 -116.13
N ARG A 150 52.48 -116.18 -116.67
CA ARG A 150 52.67 -116.60 -118.07
C ARG A 150 51.91 -117.90 -118.42
N LYS A 151 51.84 -118.24 -119.73
CA LYS A 151 52.45 -119.47 -120.30
C LYS A 151 52.48 -119.49 -121.85
N LEU A 152 53.48 -120.17 -122.42
CA LEU A 152 53.57 -120.52 -123.86
C LEU A 152 52.94 -121.91 -124.14
N PRO A 153 52.68 -122.27 -125.41
CA PRO A 153 53.53 -123.30 -126.04
C PRO A 153 53.83 -123.12 -127.56
N ASN A 154 54.68 -124.01 -128.09
CA ASN A 154 55.30 -124.05 -129.43
C ASN A 154 54.36 -124.33 -130.63
N GLY A 155 54.82 -123.98 -131.85
CA GLY A 155 54.33 -124.56 -133.12
C GLY A 155 54.81 -123.81 -134.37
N VAL A 156 55.21 -124.51 -135.45
CA VAL A 156 55.84 -123.91 -136.65
C VAL A 156 54.92 -123.99 -137.88
N GLN A 157 54.66 -122.86 -138.56
CA GLN A 157 54.88 -122.63 -140.01
C GLN A 157 54.05 -121.45 -140.60
N LYS A 158 54.74 -120.61 -141.39
CA LYS A 158 54.31 -119.85 -142.59
C LYS A 158 53.11 -118.89 -142.53
N GLY A 159 53.34 -117.68 -143.06
CA GLY A 159 52.34 -116.95 -143.87
C GLY A 159 51.80 -115.65 -143.27
N GLU A 160 52.51 -114.54 -143.50
CA GLU A 160 52.03 -113.15 -143.70
C GLU A 160 51.08 -112.44 -142.70
N HIS A 161 50.41 -113.13 -141.77
CA HIS A 161 49.40 -112.50 -140.89
C HIS A 161 49.93 -111.78 -139.64
N ALA A 162 51.23 -111.93 -139.30
CA ALA A 162 51.76 -111.51 -138.01
C ALA A 162 52.01 -109.99 -137.84
N LEU A 163 52.16 -109.23 -138.93
CA LEU A 163 52.49 -107.80 -138.87
C LEU A 163 51.31 -106.93 -138.39
N ALA A 164 50.09 -107.22 -138.84
CA ALA A 164 48.91 -106.41 -138.53
C ALA A 164 48.45 -106.48 -137.05
N VAL A 165 48.82 -107.55 -136.32
CA VAL A 165 48.39 -107.75 -134.92
C VAL A 165 49.29 -106.98 -133.94
N PHE A 166 50.58 -106.81 -134.28
CA PHE A 166 51.52 -106.07 -133.43
C PHE A 166 51.22 -104.56 -133.44
N GLU A 167 50.92 -104.01 -134.61
CA GLU A 167 50.59 -102.58 -134.79
C GLU A 167 49.36 -102.17 -133.95
N LYS A 168 48.30 -102.98 -133.99
CA LYS A 168 47.08 -102.74 -133.19
C LYS A 168 47.33 -102.74 -131.68
N CYS A 169 48.14 -103.67 -131.17
CA CYS A 169 48.46 -103.78 -129.74
C CYS A 169 49.27 -102.57 -129.21
N VAL A 170 50.12 -101.96 -130.06
CA VAL A 170 50.84 -100.73 -129.73
C VAL A 170 49.88 -99.53 -129.71
N GLN A 171 48.96 -99.45 -130.68
CA GLN A 171 47.94 -98.39 -130.75
C GLN A 171 47.10 -98.31 -129.46
N ASP A 172 46.60 -99.46 -128.99
CA ASP A 172 45.71 -99.53 -127.83
C ASP A 172 46.41 -99.08 -126.53
N LYS A 173 47.69 -99.43 -126.34
CA LYS A 173 48.47 -98.99 -125.16
C LYS A 173 48.77 -97.49 -125.14
N TYR A 174 49.01 -96.88 -126.31
CA TYR A 174 49.15 -95.42 -126.38
C TYR A 174 47.85 -94.71 -126.01
N LEU A 175 46.69 -95.27 -126.42
CA LEU A 175 45.37 -94.73 -126.08
C LEU A 175 45.09 -94.82 -124.56
N GLU A 176 45.43 -95.93 -123.90
CA GLU A 176 45.30 -96.06 -122.44
C GLU A 176 46.21 -95.07 -121.67
N GLN A 177 47.46 -94.88 -122.12
CA GLN A 177 48.34 -93.86 -121.53
C GLN A 177 47.79 -92.45 -121.73
N GLU A 178 47.27 -92.12 -122.91
CA GLU A 178 46.69 -90.81 -123.19
C GLU A 178 45.44 -90.54 -122.32
N GLN A 179 44.58 -91.54 -122.12
CA GLN A 179 43.45 -91.45 -121.19
C GLN A 179 43.89 -91.24 -119.74
N THR A 180 44.93 -91.95 -119.31
CA THR A 180 45.49 -91.81 -117.94
C THR A 180 46.07 -90.41 -117.72
N ILE A 181 46.84 -89.89 -118.67
CA ILE A 181 47.37 -88.53 -118.63
C ILE A 181 46.24 -87.49 -118.62
N LYS A 182 45.20 -87.64 -119.45
CA LYS A 182 44.02 -86.77 -119.44
C LYS A 182 43.28 -86.79 -118.09
N LYS A 183 43.21 -87.94 -117.42
CA LYS A 183 42.62 -88.05 -116.06
C LYS A 183 43.46 -87.29 -115.03
N LEU A 184 44.78 -87.50 -115.01
CA LEU A 184 45.70 -86.80 -114.11
C LEU A 184 45.73 -85.28 -114.35
N ILE A 185 45.64 -84.82 -115.60
CA ILE A 185 45.50 -83.38 -115.92
C ILE A 185 44.18 -82.83 -115.34
N LYS A 186 43.08 -83.58 -115.44
CA LYS A 186 41.78 -83.18 -114.89
C LYS A 186 41.77 -83.15 -113.36
N GLU A 187 42.47 -84.08 -112.71
CA GLU A 187 42.64 -84.10 -111.24
C GLU A 187 43.57 -82.98 -110.76
N ASN A 188 44.71 -82.76 -111.42
CA ASN A 188 45.60 -81.63 -111.11
C ASN A 188 44.88 -80.28 -111.30
N LYS A 189 44.07 -80.13 -112.35
CA LYS A 189 43.22 -78.94 -112.54
C LYS A 189 42.21 -78.75 -111.39
N LYS A 190 41.54 -79.82 -110.94
CA LYS A 190 40.66 -79.76 -109.75
C LYS A 190 41.41 -79.35 -108.48
N HIS A 191 42.64 -79.85 -108.27
CA HIS A 191 43.45 -79.44 -107.13
C HIS A 191 43.86 -77.96 -107.22
N GLN A 192 44.18 -77.44 -108.41
CA GLN A 192 44.43 -76.02 -108.61
C GLN A 192 43.18 -75.17 -108.33
N GLU A 193 42.01 -75.61 -108.81
CA GLU A 193 40.71 -74.98 -108.53
C GLU A 193 40.42 -74.95 -107.01
N LEU A 194 40.61 -76.07 -106.30
CA LEU A 194 40.44 -76.16 -104.84
C LEU A 194 41.45 -75.28 -104.06
N ILE A 195 42.71 -75.22 -104.49
CA ILE A 195 43.72 -74.35 -103.85
C ILE A 195 43.36 -72.88 -104.03
N LEU A 196 42.84 -72.48 -105.19
CA LEU A 196 42.34 -71.12 -105.43
C LEU A 196 41.12 -70.82 -104.56
N GLU A 197 40.20 -71.76 -104.43
CA GLU A 197 39.00 -71.64 -103.58
C GLU A 197 39.38 -71.46 -102.10
N ILE A 198 40.24 -72.34 -101.55
CA ILE A 198 40.80 -72.22 -100.19
C ILE A 198 41.57 -70.90 -100.00
N CYS A 199 42.34 -70.47 -101.00
CA CYS A 199 43.04 -69.18 -100.91
C CYS A 199 42.06 -68.01 -100.84
N SER A 200 40.97 -68.05 -101.63
CA SER A 200 39.91 -67.03 -101.60
C SER A 200 39.14 -67.02 -100.28
N GLU A 201 38.83 -68.19 -99.71
CA GLU A 201 38.16 -68.32 -98.41
C GLU A 201 39.06 -67.80 -97.27
N LYS A 202 40.34 -68.18 -97.27
CA LYS A 202 41.35 -67.68 -96.31
C LYS A 202 41.49 -66.15 -96.38
N ASP A 203 41.44 -65.55 -97.59
CA ASP A 203 41.52 -64.10 -97.74
C ASP A 203 40.19 -63.40 -97.36
N ASN A 204 39.03 -64.01 -97.65
CA ASN A 204 37.72 -63.56 -97.16
C ASN A 204 37.65 -63.55 -95.62
N LEU A 205 38.02 -64.65 -94.96
CA LEU A 205 38.06 -64.76 -93.49
C LEU A 205 39.03 -63.74 -92.86
N LYS A 206 40.16 -63.47 -93.51
CA LYS A 206 41.12 -62.44 -93.09
C LYS A 206 40.52 -61.04 -93.15
N ASP A 207 39.70 -60.75 -94.16
CA ASP A 207 39.01 -59.46 -94.29
C ASP A 207 37.78 -59.33 -93.38
N GLU A 208 37.08 -60.43 -93.08
CA GLU A 208 36.06 -60.46 -92.01
C GLU A 208 36.67 -60.21 -90.63
N LEU A 209 37.82 -60.81 -90.33
CA LEU A 209 38.54 -60.58 -89.08
C LEU A 209 38.99 -59.11 -88.95
N LYS A 210 39.48 -58.48 -90.03
CA LYS A 210 39.74 -57.03 -90.07
C LYS A 210 38.48 -56.21 -89.79
N LYS A 211 37.37 -56.52 -90.46
CA LYS A 211 36.09 -55.83 -90.22
C LYS A 211 35.64 -55.95 -88.75
N ARG A 212 35.74 -57.15 -88.17
CA ARG A 212 35.44 -57.39 -86.74
C ARG A 212 36.33 -56.57 -85.81
N THR A 213 37.64 -56.63 -85.97
CA THR A 213 38.57 -55.83 -85.15
C THR A 213 38.37 -54.31 -85.32
N GLU A 214 37.94 -53.85 -86.49
CA GLU A 214 37.61 -52.44 -86.69
C GLU A 214 36.29 -52.05 -86.01
N THR A 215 35.24 -52.88 -86.08
CA THR A 215 34.01 -52.66 -85.29
C THR A 215 34.28 -52.70 -83.79
N GLU A 216 35.15 -53.59 -83.32
CA GLU A 216 35.54 -53.70 -81.92
C GLU A 216 36.28 -52.44 -81.43
N LYS A 217 37.21 -51.89 -82.22
CA LYS A 217 37.83 -50.57 -81.94
C LYS A 217 36.80 -49.45 -81.88
N GLN A 218 35.82 -49.43 -82.78
CA GLN A 218 34.75 -48.43 -82.79
C GLN A 218 33.89 -48.55 -81.51
N HIS A 219 33.49 -49.76 -81.12
CA HIS A 219 32.79 -49.99 -79.86
C HIS A 219 33.63 -49.58 -78.64
N LEU A 220 34.92 -49.93 -78.60
CA LEU A 220 35.83 -49.52 -77.52
C LEU A 220 36.00 -48.00 -77.44
N SER A 221 36.00 -47.31 -78.59
CA SER A 221 36.04 -45.84 -78.66
C SER A 221 34.74 -45.21 -78.13
N ILE A 222 33.59 -45.76 -78.50
CA ILE A 222 32.27 -45.31 -78.01
C ILE A 222 32.14 -45.56 -76.49
N ILE A 223 32.56 -46.72 -76.00
CA ILE A 223 32.57 -47.05 -74.56
C ILE A 223 33.41 -46.02 -73.80
N LYS A 224 34.65 -45.74 -74.23
CA LYS A 224 35.51 -44.72 -73.59
C LYS A 224 34.90 -43.31 -73.61
N GLN A 225 34.18 -42.94 -74.67
CA GLN A 225 33.46 -41.65 -74.72
C GLN A 225 32.28 -41.62 -73.74
N LEU A 226 31.55 -42.72 -73.59
CA LEU A 226 30.46 -42.85 -72.62
C LEU A 226 30.99 -42.88 -71.18
N GLU A 227 32.08 -43.58 -70.90
CA GLU A 227 32.77 -43.59 -69.60
C GLU A 227 33.23 -42.18 -69.20
N ALA A 228 33.91 -41.47 -70.10
CA ALA A 228 34.34 -40.09 -69.86
C ALA A 228 33.13 -39.17 -69.58
N ARG A 229 32.04 -39.31 -70.36
CA ARG A 229 30.81 -38.55 -70.17
C ARG A 229 30.08 -38.90 -68.86
N MET A 230 30.08 -40.17 -68.45
CA MET A 230 29.53 -40.59 -67.16
C MET A 230 30.35 -40.02 -66.00
N GLU A 231 31.68 -39.98 -66.11
CA GLU A 231 32.52 -39.40 -65.06
C GLU A 231 32.38 -37.87 -64.98
N GLU A 232 32.23 -37.18 -66.11
CA GLU A 232 31.94 -35.75 -66.17
C GLU A 232 30.57 -35.43 -65.58
N LEU A 233 29.51 -36.17 -65.94
CA LEU A 233 28.19 -36.06 -65.32
C LEU A 233 28.21 -36.36 -63.82
N ASN A 234 28.99 -37.35 -63.37
CA ASN A 234 29.16 -37.63 -61.93
C ASN A 234 29.86 -36.47 -61.20
N LYS A 235 30.86 -35.82 -61.83
CA LYS A 235 31.51 -34.61 -61.29
C LYS A 235 30.54 -33.44 -61.20
N GLU A 236 29.71 -33.22 -62.22
CA GLU A 236 28.65 -32.20 -62.20
C GLU A 236 27.59 -32.46 -61.13
N VAL A 237 27.09 -33.70 -61.03
CA VAL A 237 26.10 -34.11 -60.01
C VAL A 237 26.67 -33.91 -58.61
N LYS A 238 27.94 -34.29 -58.37
CA LYS A 238 28.61 -34.05 -57.10
C LYS A 238 28.75 -32.56 -56.79
N ALA A 239 29.26 -31.77 -57.74
CA ALA A 239 29.41 -30.32 -57.57
C ALA A 239 28.07 -29.61 -57.34
N ASN A 240 26.99 -30.05 -57.99
CA ASN A 240 25.65 -29.49 -57.78
C ASN A 240 25.04 -29.92 -56.45
N LYS A 241 25.31 -31.15 -55.98
CA LYS A 241 24.91 -31.60 -54.63
C LYS A 241 25.64 -30.82 -53.54
N ASP A 242 26.94 -30.58 -53.69
CA ASP A 242 27.73 -29.79 -52.73
C ASP A 242 27.30 -28.31 -52.73
N LYS A 243 27.00 -27.71 -53.89
CA LYS A 243 26.36 -26.39 -54.00
C LYS A 243 25.00 -26.34 -53.28
N LEU A 244 24.14 -27.34 -53.49
CA LEU A 244 22.82 -27.39 -52.84
C LEU A 244 22.94 -27.49 -51.32
N LEU A 245 23.88 -28.30 -50.81
CA LEU A 245 24.16 -28.42 -49.38
C LEU A 245 24.67 -27.10 -48.78
N THR A 246 25.57 -26.39 -49.46
CA THR A 246 26.04 -25.07 -48.97
C THR A 246 24.94 -24.01 -49.01
N GLN A 247 24.05 -24.03 -50.01
CA GLN A 247 22.90 -23.13 -50.08
C GLN A 247 21.86 -23.43 -48.99
N ASP A 248 21.54 -24.71 -48.74
CA ASP A 248 20.63 -25.13 -47.66
C ASP A 248 21.18 -24.77 -46.27
N ALA A 249 22.48 -24.97 -46.04
CA ALA A 249 23.15 -24.54 -44.81
C ALA A 249 23.12 -23.00 -44.64
N ALA A 250 23.37 -22.24 -45.71
CA ALA A 250 23.28 -20.78 -45.68
C ALA A 250 21.85 -20.29 -45.41
N ALA A 251 20.84 -20.90 -46.04
CA ALA A 251 19.43 -20.59 -45.82
C ALA A 251 18.99 -20.90 -44.39
N LYS A 252 19.39 -22.06 -43.83
CA LYS A 252 19.14 -22.43 -42.43
C LYS A 252 19.77 -21.44 -41.46
N ASN A 253 21.01 -21.01 -41.71
CA ASN A 253 21.69 -20.00 -40.89
C ASN A 253 20.98 -18.63 -40.96
N ALA A 254 20.55 -18.20 -42.15
CA ALA A 254 19.79 -16.95 -42.33
C ALA A 254 18.43 -17.00 -41.60
N ILE A 255 17.69 -18.10 -41.71
CA ILE A 255 16.42 -18.31 -40.99
C ILE A 255 16.66 -18.29 -39.47
N GLN A 256 17.71 -18.94 -38.97
CA GLN A 256 18.06 -18.91 -37.54
C GLN A 256 18.46 -17.50 -37.06
N GLN A 257 19.16 -16.72 -37.87
CA GLN A 257 19.45 -15.31 -37.55
C GLN A 257 18.17 -14.47 -37.51
N LEU A 258 17.29 -14.60 -38.50
CA LEU A 258 15.99 -13.90 -38.53
C LEU A 258 15.10 -14.28 -37.34
N HIS A 259 15.04 -15.56 -36.96
CA HIS A 259 14.32 -16.00 -35.76
C HIS A 259 14.90 -15.41 -34.47
N LYS A 260 16.24 -15.37 -34.32
CA LYS A 260 16.90 -14.74 -33.17
C LYS A 260 16.64 -13.24 -33.10
N GLU A 261 16.73 -12.54 -34.23
CA GLU A 261 16.45 -11.10 -34.29
C GLU A 261 14.97 -10.80 -34.04
N MET A 262 14.04 -11.59 -34.60
CA MET A 262 12.61 -11.45 -34.35
C MET A 262 12.26 -11.69 -32.88
N ALA A 263 12.85 -12.72 -32.25
CA ALA A 263 12.68 -12.99 -30.82
C ALA A 263 13.19 -11.82 -29.97
N PHE A 264 14.39 -11.30 -30.26
CA PHE A 264 14.95 -10.14 -29.55
C PHE A 264 14.10 -8.86 -29.72
N ARG A 265 13.59 -8.60 -30.94
CA ARG A 265 12.67 -7.48 -31.20
C ARG A 265 11.35 -7.64 -30.44
N MET A 266 10.80 -8.86 -30.38
CA MET A 266 9.58 -9.18 -29.66
C MET A 266 9.76 -9.02 -28.14
N GLU A 267 10.88 -9.49 -27.59
CA GLU A 267 11.22 -9.34 -26.17
C GLU A 267 11.43 -7.86 -25.80
N GLN A 268 12.11 -7.08 -26.65
CA GLN A 268 12.25 -5.64 -26.45
C GLN A 268 10.90 -4.90 -26.54
N ALA A 269 9.99 -5.32 -27.43
CA ALA A 269 8.65 -4.75 -27.53
C ALA A 269 7.80 -5.10 -26.30
N ASN A 270 7.81 -6.36 -25.85
CA ASN A 270 7.14 -6.77 -24.62
C ASN A 270 7.65 -5.98 -23.41
N LYS A 271 8.96 -5.83 -23.25
CA LYS A 271 9.56 -5.05 -22.16
C LYS A 271 9.05 -3.60 -22.14
N LYS A 272 8.99 -2.93 -23.30
CA LYS A 272 8.43 -1.58 -23.42
C LYS A 272 6.93 -1.53 -23.08
N CYS A 273 6.17 -2.55 -23.45
CA CYS A 273 4.75 -2.67 -23.09
C CYS A 273 4.56 -2.89 -21.57
N GLU A 274 5.42 -3.68 -20.93
CA GLU A 274 5.43 -3.90 -19.48
C GLU A 274 5.84 -2.63 -18.72
N GLU A 275 6.89 -1.93 -19.18
CA GLU A 275 7.31 -0.63 -18.65
C GLU A 275 6.17 0.40 -18.73
N ALA A 276 5.56 0.59 -19.91
CA ALA A 276 4.42 1.51 -20.08
C ALA A 276 3.18 1.11 -19.25
N ARG A 277 2.96 -0.19 -19.04
CA ARG A 277 1.91 -0.70 -18.16
C ARG A 277 2.20 -0.37 -16.70
N HIS A 278 3.43 -0.58 -16.25
CA HIS A 278 3.86 -0.27 -14.88
C HIS A 278 3.83 1.24 -14.60
N GLU A 279 4.21 2.08 -15.58
CA GLU A 279 4.06 3.53 -15.51
C GLU A 279 2.58 3.95 -15.40
N LYS A 280 1.68 3.35 -16.19
CA LYS A 280 0.23 3.59 -16.10
C LYS A 280 -0.31 3.19 -14.73
N GLU A 281 0.02 2.00 -14.23
CA GLU A 281 -0.41 1.52 -12.92
C GLU A 281 0.12 2.43 -11.80
N THR A 282 1.38 2.89 -11.91
CA THR A 282 1.99 3.88 -11.00
C THR A 282 1.28 5.24 -11.07
N MET A 283 0.89 5.71 -12.26
CA MET A 283 0.14 6.96 -12.42
C MET A 283 -1.26 6.87 -11.81
N VAL A 284 -1.97 5.74 -12.00
CA VAL A 284 -3.27 5.49 -11.37
C VAL A 284 -3.13 5.50 -9.84
N MET A 285 -2.11 4.84 -9.28
CA MET A 285 -1.86 4.85 -7.84
C MET A 285 -1.50 6.24 -7.28
N LYS A 286 -0.84 7.09 -8.07
CA LYS A 286 -0.61 8.51 -7.72
C LYS A 286 -1.91 9.32 -7.77
N TYR A 287 -2.74 9.12 -8.79
CA TYR A 287 -4.03 9.80 -8.93
C TYR A 287 -4.98 9.45 -7.79
N VAL A 288 -5.19 8.15 -7.51
CA VAL A 288 -6.04 7.68 -6.41
C VAL A 288 -5.57 8.22 -5.05
N ARG A 289 -4.25 8.33 -4.84
CA ARG A 289 -3.68 8.92 -3.63
C ARG A 289 -3.99 10.42 -3.54
N GLY A 290 -3.75 11.18 -4.60
CA GLY A 290 -4.04 12.62 -4.66
C GLY A 290 -5.54 12.92 -4.56
N GLU A 291 -6.40 12.06 -5.11
CA GLU A 291 -7.86 12.17 -4.97
C GLU A 291 -8.31 11.91 -3.52
N LYS A 292 -7.74 10.87 -2.87
CA LYS A 292 -7.98 10.63 -1.44
C LYS A 292 -7.53 11.82 -0.59
N GLU A 293 -6.29 12.28 -0.78
CA GLU A 293 -5.73 13.45 -0.06
C GLU A 293 -6.60 14.71 -0.29
N SER A 294 -7.07 14.94 -1.52
CA SER A 294 -8.00 16.04 -1.84
C SER A 294 -9.35 15.91 -1.15
N LEU A 295 -9.86 14.69 -1.00
CA LEU A 295 -11.15 14.40 -0.36
C LEU A 295 -11.05 14.52 1.17
N ASP A 296 -9.94 14.06 1.76
CA ASP A 296 -9.65 14.22 3.19
C ASP A 296 -9.44 15.71 3.55
N LEU A 297 -8.67 16.47 2.75
CA LEU A 297 -8.53 17.93 2.89
C LEU A 297 -9.88 18.68 2.74
N ARG A 298 -10.80 18.17 1.91
CA ARG A 298 -12.15 18.73 1.76
C ARG A 298 -13.00 18.51 3.02
N LYS A 299 -12.95 17.32 3.61
CA LYS A 299 -13.60 17.02 4.90
C LYS A 299 -13.03 17.89 6.03
N GLU A 300 -11.71 18.02 6.13
CA GLU A 300 -11.07 18.89 7.12
C GLU A 300 -11.48 20.35 6.95
N LYS A 301 -11.52 20.85 5.71
CA LYS A 301 -12.04 22.18 5.38
C LYS A 301 -13.48 22.36 5.85
N GLU A 302 -14.39 21.42 5.57
CA GLU A 302 -15.80 21.51 5.98
C GLU A 302 -15.98 21.46 7.52
N ILE A 303 -15.10 20.75 8.24
CA ILE A 303 -15.05 20.75 9.71
C ILE A 303 -14.58 22.12 10.23
N LEU A 304 -13.53 22.71 9.62
CA LEU A 304 -13.05 24.04 9.97
C LEU A 304 -14.08 25.13 9.66
N GLU A 305 -14.79 25.05 8.53
CA GLU A 305 -15.88 25.98 8.16
C GLU A 305 -17.11 25.85 9.09
N ARG A 306 -17.38 24.66 9.65
CA ARG A 306 -18.36 24.52 10.74
C ARG A 306 -17.86 25.21 12.02
N ARG A 307 -16.65 24.90 12.49
CA ARG A 307 -16.04 25.53 13.68
C ARG A 307 -15.99 27.06 13.58
N VAL A 308 -15.66 27.62 12.41
CA VAL A 308 -15.68 29.08 12.17
C VAL A 308 -17.09 29.64 12.25
N ARG A 309 -18.11 28.96 11.70
CA ARG A 309 -19.51 29.38 11.84
C ARG A 309 -19.97 29.37 13.29
N ASP A 310 -19.60 28.36 14.08
CA ASP A 310 -20.00 28.28 15.47
C ASP A 310 -19.25 29.29 16.36
N ALA A 311 -17.96 29.50 16.12
CA ALA A 311 -17.20 30.59 16.75
C ALA A 311 -17.82 31.97 16.43
N ASN A 312 -18.29 32.20 15.20
CA ASN A 312 -18.99 33.43 14.84
C ASN A 312 -20.34 33.59 15.58
N LYS A 313 -21.10 32.51 15.79
CA LYS A 313 -22.32 32.55 16.63
C LYS A 313 -21.99 32.94 18.08
N GLU A 314 -20.91 32.41 18.66
CA GLU A 314 -20.48 32.80 20.02
C GLU A 314 -19.99 34.25 20.08
N ILE A 315 -19.25 34.72 19.08
CA ILE A 315 -18.87 36.14 18.95
C ILE A 315 -20.13 37.02 18.88
N GLU A 316 -21.16 36.62 18.15
CA GLU A 316 -22.42 37.36 18.07
C GLU A 316 -23.19 37.36 19.40
N LYS A 317 -23.27 36.21 20.10
CA LYS A 317 -23.83 36.12 21.46
C LYS A 317 -23.11 37.06 22.43
N HIS A 318 -21.78 37.02 22.47
CA HIS A 318 -20.98 37.91 23.31
C HIS A 318 -21.14 39.38 22.92
N THR A 319 -21.18 39.69 21.63
CA THR A 319 -21.43 41.05 21.11
C THR A 319 -22.80 41.58 21.56
N ASN A 320 -23.84 40.74 21.50
CA ASN A 320 -25.18 41.10 21.97
C ASN A 320 -25.22 41.25 23.50
N LYS A 321 -24.46 40.45 24.26
CA LYS A 321 -24.32 40.65 25.71
C LYS A 321 -23.59 41.95 26.06
N ILE A 322 -22.56 42.33 25.30
CA ILE A 322 -21.86 43.62 25.44
C ILE A 322 -22.83 44.78 25.17
N LYS A 323 -23.67 44.70 24.12
CA LYS A 323 -24.71 45.70 23.85
C LYS A 323 -25.70 45.85 25.03
N GLN A 324 -26.20 44.74 25.57
CA GLN A 324 -27.08 44.73 26.75
C GLN A 324 -26.40 45.39 27.96
N LEU A 325 -25.18 44.98 28.31
CA LEU A 325 -24.43 45.57 29.44
C LEU A 325 -24.14 47.06 29.22
N SER A 326 -23.91 47.50 27.98
CA SER A 326 -23.74 48.91 27.64
C SER A 326 -25.05 49.71 27.82
N GLN A 327 -26.21 49.12 27.50
CA GLN A 327 -27.52 49.73 27.74
C GLN A 327 -27.82 49.81 29.25
N GLU A 328 -27.55 48.75 30.02
CA GLU A 328 -27.69 48.73 31.48
C GLU A 328 -26.78 49.77 32.15
N LYS A 329 -25.51 49.89 31.70
CA LYS A 329 -24.58 50.93 32.14
C LYS A 329 -25.14 52.33 31.88
N GLY A 330 -25.70 52.58 30.70
CA GLY A 330 -26.35 53.85 30.36
C GLY A 330 -27.53 54.16 31.29
N ARG A 331 -28.40 53.17 31.53
CA ARG A 331 -29.56 53.29 32.44
C ARG A 331 -29.14 53.57 33.89
N LEU A 332 -28.10 52.90 34.36
CA LEU A 332 -27.55 53.12 35.71
C LEU A 332 -26.90 54.50 35.84
N HIS A 333 -26.21 54.98 34.79
CA HIS A 333 -25.64 56.33 34.77
C HIS A 333 -26.73 57.41 34.84
N GLN A 334 -27.78 57.29 34.03
CA GLN A 334 -28.93 58.22 34.07
C GLN A 334 -29.65 58.20 35.43
N LEU A 335 -29.77 57.02 36.07
CA LEU A 335 -30.33 56.90 37.41
C LEU A 335 -29.43 57.58 38.46
N TYR A 336 -28.11 57.44 38.33
CA TYR A 336 -27.14 58.12 39.19
C TYR A 336 -27.23 59.65 39.04
N GLU A 337 -27.24 60.19 37.81
CA GLU A 337 -27.43 61.62 37.56
C GLU A 337 -28.75 62.15 38.14
N THR A 338 -29.82 61.37 38.04
CA THR A 338 -31.11 61.72 38.64
C THR A 338 -31.01 61.78 40.18
N LYS A 339 -30.32 60.83 40.80
CA LYS A 339 -30.14 60.79 42.27
C LYS A 339 -29.18 61.87 42.78
N ASP A 340 -28.16 62.23 42.02
CA ASP A 340 -27.29 63.38 42.31
C ASP A 340 -28.08 64.71 42.18
N GLY A 341 -28.95 64.84 41.17
CA GLY A 341 -29.90 65.94 41.04
C GLY A 341 -30.88 66.05 42.22
N GLU A 342 -31.41 64.93 42.72
CA GLU A 342 -32.22 64.90 43.94
C GLU A 342 -31.41 65.28 45.19
N ALA A 343 -30.19 64.75 45.35
CA ALA A 343 -29.32 65.03 46.49
C ALA A 343 -28.91 66.51 46.53
N THR A 344 -28.54 67.10 45.39
CA THR A 344 -28.24 68.55 45.30
C THR A 344 -29.47 69.42 45.55
N ARG A 345 -30.68 68.98 45.18
CA ARG A 345 -31.94 69.66 45.55
C ARG A 345 -32.18 69.61 47.06
N LEU A 346 -32.13 68.42 47.66
CA LEU A 346 -32.29 68.23 49.10
C LEU A 346 -31.25 69.02 49.90
N ASN A 347 -30.01 69.10 49.42
CA ASN A 347 -28.98 69.91 50.07
C ASN A 347 -29.32 71.42 50.05
N ARG A 348 -29.85 71.94 48.93
CA ARG A 348 -30.34 73.33 48.86
C ARG A 348 -31.55 73.58 49.79
N GLU A 349 -32.44 72.62 49.93
CA GLU A 349 -33.55 72.67 50.89
C GLU A 349 -33.03 72.66 52.34
N MET A 350 -31.99 71.86 52.62
CA MET A 350 -31.33 71.81 53.92
C MET A 350 -30.67 73.15 54.29
N GLU A 351 -29.99 73.81 53.35
CA GLU A 351 -29.41 75.14 53.60
C GLU A 351 -30.49 76.20 53.83
N LYS A 352 -31.59 76.20 53.07
CA LYS A 352 -32.75 77.08 53.33
C LYS A 352 -33.32 76.87 54.74
N LEU A 353 -33.50 75.62 55.17
CA LEU A 353 -33.98 75.31 56.51
C LEU A 353 -32.98 75.77 57.60
N LYS A 354 -31.67 75.68 57.36
CA LYS A 354 -30.66 76.26 58.26
C LYS A 354 -30.77 77.79 58.34
N GLU A 355 -30.98 78.47 57.22
CA GLU A 355 -31.21 79.93 57.18
C GLU A 355 -32.50 80.32 57.92
N GLU A 356 -33.59 79.58 57.73
CA GLU A 356 -34.85 79.77 58.45
C GLU A 356 -34.69 79.54 59.96
N ILE A 357 -34.04 78.45 60.37
CA ILE A 357 -33.71 78.17 61.79
C ILE A 357 -32.87 79.32 62.37
N ASN A 358 -31.85 79.79 61.66
CA ASN A 358 -31.02 80.91 62.12
C ASN A 358 -31.85 82.21 62.26
N SER A 359 -32.74 82.50 61.30
CA SER A 359 -33.70 83.61 61.37
C SER A 359 -34.64 83.48 62.59
N HIS A 360 -35.15 82.29 62.87
CA HIS A 360 -35.94 82.01 64.07
C HIS A 360 -35.12 82.18 65.36
N VAL A 361 -33.86 81.73 65.42
CA VAL A 361 -32.96 81.92 66.56
C VAL A 361 -32.69 83.42 66.80
N ILE A 362 -32.52 84.22 65.74
CA ILE A 362 -32.37 85.68 65.85
C ILE A 362 -33.66 86.31 66.40
N LYS A 363 -34.84 85.93 65.88
CA LYS A 363 -36.14 86.42 66.38
C LYS A 363 -36.38 86.06 67.85
N VAL A 364 -36.05 84.83 68.26
CA VAL A 364 -36.15 84.39 69.66
C VAL A 364 -35.20 85.17 70.55
N LYS A 365 -33.93 85.37 70.16
CA LYS A 365 -32.98 86.22 70.90
C LYS A 365 -33.47 87.66 71.02
N TRP A 366 -34.07 88.23 69.97
CA TRP A 366 -34.66 89.57 70.01
C TRP A 366 -35.85 89.63 70.97
N ALA A 367 -36.79 88.68 70.89
CA ALA A 367 -37.94 88.61 71.79
C ALA A 367 -37.52 88.38 73.26
N GLN A 368 -36.50 87.54 73.51
CA GLN A 368 -35.93 87.31 74.83
C GLN A 368 -35.27 88.57 75.40
N ASN A 369 -34.50 89.31 74.59
CA ASN A 369 -33.93 90.59 74.99
C ASN A 369 -35.02 91.65 75.26
N LYS A 370 -36.06 91.71 74.43
CA LYS A 370 -37.19 92.63 74.62
C LYS A 370 -37.97 92.29 75.89
N LEU A 371 -38.30 91.02 76.13
CA LEU A 371 -38.90 90.56 77.38
C LEU A 371 -38.03 90.91 78.59
N LYS A 372 -36.70 90.74 78.51
CA LYS A 372 -35.79 91.15 79.57
C LYS A 372 -35.89 92.65 79.87
N THR A 373 -35.89 93.51 78.84
CA THR A 373 -36.07 94.96 79.04
C THR A 373 -37.43 95.33 79.64
N GLU A 374 -38.51 94.63 79.29
CA GLU A 374 -39.83 94.83 79.92
C GLU A 374 -39.91 94.26 81.35
N MET A 375 -39.17 93.19 81.65
CA MET A 375 -39.06 92.68 83.02
C MET A 375 -38.27 93.65 83.92
N ASP A 376 -37.20 94.25 83.40
CA ASP A 376 -36.40 95.24 84.12
C ASP A 376 -37.20 96.55 84.31
N SER A 377 -37.96 97.01 83.31
CA SER A 377 -38.87 98.17 83.45
C SER A 377 -40.02 97.89 84.42
N HIS A 378 -40.65 96.71 84.35
CA HIS A 378 -41.69 96.31 85.29
C HIS A 378 -41.15 96.22 86.72
N LYS A 379 -39.92 95.70 86.91
CA LYS A 379 -39.25 95.67 88.21
C LYS A 379 -39.05 97.09 88.75
N GLU A 380 -38.55 98.02 87.94
CA GLU A 380 -38.39 99.43 88.30
C GLU A 380 -39.74 100.08 88.68
N THR A 381 -40.80 99.88 87.89
CA THR A 381 -42.13 100.41 88.22
C THR A 381 -42.75 99.75 89.46
N LYS A 382 -42.44 98.48 89.72
CA LYS A 382 -42.91 97.78 90.92
C LYS A 382 -42.24 98.32 92.19
N GLU A 383 -40.95 98.65 92.14
CA GLU A 383 -40.29 99.33 93.26
C GLU A 383 -40.86 100.75 93.45
N ARG A 384 -41.04 101.54 92.38
CA ARG A 384 -41.74 102.85 92.45
C ARG A 384 -43.15 102.74 93.05
N LEU A 385 -43.89 101.67 92.75
CA LEU A 385 -45.22 101.43 93.31
C LEU A 385 -45.15 101.13 94.81
N LYS A 386 -44.14 100.39 95.29
CA LYS A 386 -43.92 100.21 96.74
C LYS A 386 -43.64 101.55 97.41
N ASP A 387 -42.76 102.37 96.84
CA ASP A 387 -42.41 103.70 97.37
C ASP A 387 -43.61 104.67 97.39
N ALA A 388 -44.56 104.50 96.47
CA ALA A 388 -45.82 105.23 96.48
C ALA A 388 -46.82 104.65 97.51
N MET A 389 -46.82 103.33 97.70
CA MET A 389 -47.68 102.64 98.66
C MET A 389 -47.29 102.94 100.10
N THR A 390 -45.99 103.05 100.42
CA THR A 390 -45.50 103.45 101.75
C THR A 390 -45.90 104.88 102.08
N LYS A 391 -45.73 105.82 101.13
CA LYS A 391 -46.23 107.21 101.27
C LYS A 391 -47.75 107.28 101.42
N LEU A 392 -48.49 106.39 100.77
CA LEU A 392 -49.94 106.29 100.93
C LEU A 392 -50.33 105.74 102.31
N THR A 393 -49.56 104.83 102.90
CA THR A 393 -49.81 104.38 104.28
C THR A 393 -49.48 105.48 105.29
N GLU A 394 -48.37 106.20 105.13
CA GLU A 394 -48.02 107.38 105.95
C GLU A 394 -49.16 108.42 105.92
N ALA A 395 -49.62 108.82 104.74
CA ALA A 395 -50.73 109.76 104.58
C ALA A 395 -52.09 109.23 105.08
N LYS A 396 -52.29 107.91 105.14
CA LYS A 396 -53.50 107.31 105.73
C LYS A 396 -53.46 107.33 107.25
N GLU A 397 -52.29 107.07 107.86
CA GLU A 397 -52.11 107.15 109.31
C GLU A 397 -52.32 108.60 109.80
N GLU A 398 -51.83 109.60 109.05
CA GLU A 398 -52.15 111.02 109.26
C GLU A 398 -53.68 111.29 109.18
N ALA A 399 -54.36 110.76 108.15
CA ALA A 399 -55.80 110.94 107.96
C ALA A 399 -56.65 110.23 109.02
N ASP A 400 -56.23 109.06 109.53
CA ASP A 400 -56.91 108.35 110.61
C ASP A 400 -56.69 109.03 111.97
N GLN A 401 -55.52 109.63 112.19
CA GLN A 401 -55.30 110.49 113.36
C GLN A 401 -56.21 111.73 113.34
N ILE A 402 -56.42 112.34 112.17
CA ILE A 402 -57.41 113.43 112.00
C ILE A 402 -58.84 112.93 112.27
N ARG A 403 -59.23 111.77 111.71
CA ARG A 403 -60.57 111.20 111.94
C ARG A 403 -60.85 110.93 113.42
N LYS A 404 -59.86 110.44 114.17
CA LYS A 404 -59.98 110.20 115.62
C LYS A 404 -60.31 111.49 116.39
N ASN A 405 -59.57 112.56 116.09
CA ASN A 405 -59.80 113.89 116.69
C ASN A 405 -61.21 114.44 116.36
N CYS A 406 -61.72 114.20 115.14
CA CYS A 406 -63.09 114.58 114.76
C CYS A 406 -64.17 113.74 115.46
N GLN A 407 -63.89 112.47 115.77
CA GLN A 407 -64.89 111.55 116.31
C GLN A 407 -65.13 111.77 117.82
N GLU A 408 -64.17 112.32 118.55
CA GLU A 408 -64.36 112.82 119.93
C GLU A 408 -65.23 114.09 119.94
N MET A 409 -65.11 114.96 118.94
CA MET A 409 -65.90 116.21 118.81
C MET A 409 -67.40 115.97 118.55
N ILE A 410 -67.76 114.86 117.88
CA ILE A 410 -69.16 114.56 117.52
C ILE A 410 -69.94 114.01 118.74
N LYS A 411 -69.26 113.40 119.70
CA LYS A 411 -69.89 112.72 120.84
C LYS A 411 -70.52 113.68 121.87
N THR A 412 -70.16 114.96 121.84
CA THR A 412 -70.69 116.02 122.71
C THR A 412 -71.86 116.81 122.08
N TYR A 413 -72.28 116.49 120.86
CA TYR A 413 -73.26 117.29 120.10
C TYR A 413 -74.62 116.60 119.83
N GLN A 414 -74.87 115.41 120.39
CA GLN A 414 -76.03 114.57 120.08
C GLN A 414 -77.07 114.44 121.23
N GLU A 415 -77.22 115.49 122.07
CA GLU A 415 -78.11 115.47 123.26
C GLU A 415 -79.26 116.52 123.25
N SER A 416 -79.62 117.16 122.12
CA SER A 416 -80.73 118.15 122.12
C SER A 416 -81.54 118.29 120.80
N GLU A 417 -82.84 117.98 120.90
CA GLU A 417 -84.04 118.43 120.13
C GLU A 417 -84.11 118.14 118.60
N GLU A 418 -85.19 117.55 118.04
CA GLU A 418 -86.64 117.90 117.97
C GLU A 418 -86.98 119.08 117.00
N ILE A 419 -88.11 119.16 116.26
CA ILE A 419 -89.09 118.18 115.69
C ILE A 419 -90.19 118.94 114.85
N LYS A 420 -91.06 118.22 114.08
CA LYS A 420 -92.46 118.58 113.65
C LYS A 420 -92.65 119.74 112.60
N SER A 421 -93.79 119.90 111.88
CA SER A 421 -94.93 119.00 111.48
C SER A 421 -95.99 119.76 110.62
N ASN A 422 -96.64 119.06 109.66
CA ASN A 422 -98.09 119.10 109.28
C ASN A 422 -98.82 120.42 108.88
N GLU A 423 -100.01 120.44 108.23
CA GLU A 423 -100.80 119.46 107.44
C GLU A 423 -102.03 120.15 106.78
N LEU A 424 -102.58 119.54 105.72
CA LEU A 424 -103.88 119.76 105.03
C LEU A 424 -104.48 121.18 104.88
N ASP A 425 -104.74 121.54 103.61
CA ASP A 425 -106.08 122.01 103.22
C ASP A 425 -106.47 121.53 101.79
N ALA A 426 -107.77 121.50 101.48
CA ALA A 426 -108.39 121.35 100.15
C ALA A 426 -108.13 120.06 99.33
N LYS A 427 -107.95 118.92 100.01
CA LYS A 427 -107.64 117.58 99.46
C LYS A 427 -108.78 116.86 98.67
N LEU A 428 -109.59 117.56 97.86
CA LEU A 428 -110.80 116.94 97.25
C LEU A 428 -111.19 117.36 95.81
N ARG A 429 -110.31 118.04 95.05
CA ARG A 429 -110.59 118.39 93.63
C ARG A 429 -109.62 117.79 92.61
N VAL A 430 -108.53 117.17 93.06
CA VAL A 430 -107.52 116.52 92.21
C VAL A 430 -107.82 115.03 91.99
N THR A 431 -108.47 114.38 92.97
CA THR A 431 -108.77 112.94 93.04
C THR A 431 -109.70 112.38 91.96
N LYS A 432 -110.22 113.23 91.05
CA LYS A 432 -111.02 112.80 89.89
C LYS A 432 -110.17 112.60 88.63
N GLY A 433 -109.12 113.42 88.42
CA GLY A 433 -108.23 113.31 87.26
C GLY A 433 -107.22 112.16 87.38
N GLU A 434 -106.84 111.81 88.62
CA GLU A 434 -105.93 110.70 88.89
C GLU A 434 -106.57 109.32 88.60
N LEU A 435 -107.90 109.21 88.68
CA LEU A 435 -108.63 107.97 88.42
C LEU A 435 -108.77 107.67 86.92
N GLU A 436 -108.98 108.69 86.09
CA GLU A 436 -108.98 108.55 84.62
C GLU A 436 -107.58 108.19 84.11
N LYS A 437 -106.53 108.77 84.72
CA LYS A 437 -105.13 108.43 84.43
C LYS A 437 -104.81 106.95 84.74
N GLN A 438 -105.27 106.42 85.87
CA GLN A 438 -105.09 105.00 86.21
C GLN A 438 -105.84 104.03 85.27
N ILE A 439 -106.91 104.45 84.60
CA ILE A 439 -107.61 103.61 83.61
C ILE A 439 -106.81 103.57 82.30
N GLN A 440 -106.29 104.71 81.84
CA GLN A 440 -105.40 104.75 80.67
C GLN A 440 -104.09 103.97 80.94
N GLU A 441 -103.43 104.20 82.08
CA GLU A 441 -102.19 103.50 82.45
C GLU A 441 -102.38 101.98 82.55
N LYS A 442 -103.57 101.50 82.95
CA LYS A 442 -103.92 100.07 82.90
C LYS A 442 -104.16 99.54 81.49
N SER A 443 -104.73 100.35 80.59
CA SER A 443 -104.88 100.00 79.17
C SER A 443 -103.51 99.89 78.50
N ASP A 444 -102.63 100.88 78.71
CA ASP A 444 -101.27 100.92 78.16
C ASP A 444 -100.42 99.77 78.71
N HIS A 445 -100.56 99.42 80.00
CA HIS A 445 -99.94 98.21 80.56
C HIS A 445 -100.48 96.92 79.95
N LEU A 446 -101.79 96.80 79.70
CA LEU A 446 -102.36 95.63 79.00
C LEU A 446 -101.84 95.52 77.57
N GLU A 447 -101.67 96.63 76.86
CA GLU A 447 -101.13 96.64 75.50
C GLU A 447 -99.64 96.25 75.47
N VAL A 448 -98.83 96.76 76.40
CA VAL A 448 -97.43 96.34 76.61
C VAL A 448 -97.33 94.87 77.02
N HIS A 449 -98.26 94.36 77.84
CA HIS A 449 -98.30 92.93 78.19
C HIS A 449 -98.66 92.06 76.98
N HIS A 450 -99.63 92.44 76.14
CA HIS A 450 -99.93 91.74 74.90
C HIS A 450 -98.77 91.79 73.90
N ALA A 451 -98.08 92.94 73.77
CA ALA A 451 -96.89 93.07 72.95
C ALA A 451 -95.78 92.12 73.42
N LYS A 452 -95.48 92.07 74.73
CA LYS A 452 -94.50 91.13 75.31
C LYS A 452 -94.91 89.66 75.16
N ILE A 453 -96.19 89.34 75.27
CA ILE A 453 -96.69 87.98 75.02
C ILE A 453 -96.43 87.60 73.56
N LYS A 454 -96.76 88.49 72.62
CA LYS A 454 -96.52 88.29 71.19
C LYS A 454 -95.03 88.16 70.85
N GLU A 455 -94.16 89.00 71.41
CA GLU A 455 -92.71 88.88 71.27
C GLU A 455 -92.18 87.54 71.79
N LEU A 456 -92.72 87.06 72.92
CA LEU A 456 -92.34 85.78 73.53
C LEU A 456 -92.88 84.59 72.71
N GLU A 457 -94.05 84.72 72.08
CA GLU A 457 -94.60 83.76 71.12
C GLU A 457 -93.82 83.72 69.80
N ASP A 458 -93.44 84.87 69.25
CA ASP A 458 -92.57 84.98 68.08
C ASP A 458 -91.17 84.43 68.38
N LEU A 459 -90.61 84.69 69.56
CA LEU A 459 -89.32 84.12 69.98
C LEU A 459 -89.39 82.59 70.16
N LYS A 460 -90.50 82.07 70.74
CA LYS A 460 -90.77 80.62 70.81
C LYS A 460 -90.90 79.99 69.43
N ARG A 461 -91.57 80.69 68.49
CA ARG A 461 -91.73 80.26 67.11
C ARG A 461 -90.38 80.19 66.39
N THR A 462 -89.58 81.26 66.42
CA THR A 462 -88.23 81.28 65.81
C THR A 462 -87.27 80.28 66.45
N PHE A 463 -87.36 80.07 67.78
CA PHE A 463 -86.58 79.02 68.45
C PHE A 463 -86.99 77.61 68.00
N LYS A 464 -88.28 77.38 67.75
CA LYS A 464 -88.77 76.10 67.23
C LYS A 464 -88.37 75.88 65.76
N GLU A 465 -88.51 76.91 64.92
CA GLU A 465 -88.03 76.92 63.53
C GLU A 465 -86.52 76.58 63.49
N GLY A 466 -85.68 77.27 64.26
CA GLY A 466 -84.24 76.99 64.36
C GLY A 466 -83.90 75.61 64.95
N MET A 467 -84.72 75.08 65.87
CA MET A 467 -84.57 73.70 66.36
C MET A 467 -84.92 72.65 65.30
N ASP A 468 -85.94 72.89 64.48
CA ASP A 468 -86.33 72.01 63.40
C ASP A 468 -85.31 72.08 62.24
N GLU A 469 -84.81 73.27 61.89
CA GLU A 469 -83.66 73.43 60.99
C GLU A 469 -82.43 72.66 61.49
N LEU A 470 -82.06 72.81 62.77
CA LEU A 470 -80.94 72.08 63.36
C LEU A 470 -81.14 70.55 63.33
N ARG A 471 -82.38 70.06 63.50
CA ARG A 471 -82.72 68.64 63.28
C ARG A 471 -82.51 68.23 61.82
N THR A 472 -82.99 69.01 60.85
CA THR A 472 -82.81 68.67 59.42
C THR A 472 -81.34 68.68 59.00
N LEU A 473 -80.56 69.65 59.45
CA LEU A 473 -79.12 69.72 59.20
C LEU A 473 -78.39 68.53 59.84
N ARG A 474 -78.74 68.15 61.07
CA ARG A 474 -78.18 66.96 61.73
C ARG A 474 -78.48 65.67 60.96
N THR A 475 -79.72 65.50 60.47
CA THR A 475 -80.09 64.36 59.62
C THR A 475 -79.31 64.38 58.31
N LYS A 476 -79.15 65.55 57.67
CA LYS A 476 -78.39 65.69 56.42
C LYS A 476 -76.91 65.36 56.61
N VAL A 477 -76.28 65.82 57.69
CA VAL A 477 -74.90 65.45 58.04
C VAL A 477 -74.77 63.94 58.20
N LYS A 478 -75.69 63.30 58.93
CA LYS A 478 -75.69 61.85 59.09
C LYS A 478 -75.80 61.12 57.73
N CYS A 479 -76.72 61.53 56.85
CA CYS A 479 -76.84 60.91 55.53
C CYS A 479 -75.57 61.06 54.68
N LEU A 480 -74.89 62.22 54.75
CA LEU A 480 -73.62 62.45 54.06
C LEU A 480 -72.47 61.65 54.66
N GLU A 481 -72.46 61.41 55.98
CA GLU A 481 -71.51 60.51 56.64
C GLU A 481 -71.73 59.04 56.24
N ASP A 482 -73.00 58.60 56.19
CA ASP A 482 -73.39 57.26 55.71
C ASP A 482 -73.05 57.06 54.22
N GLU A 483 -73.14 58.12 53.39
CA GLU A 483 -72.64 58.11 51.99
C GLU A 483 -71.10 58.05 51.93
N ARG A 484 -70.41 58.87 52.72
CA ARG A 484 -68.93 58.85 52.78
C ARG A 484 -68.41 57.47 53.15
N LEU A 485 -68.97 56.85 54.19
CA LEU A 485 -68.60 55.50 54.63
C LEU A 485 -68.85 54.45 53.54
N ARG A 486 -69.98 54.51 52.83
CA ARG A 486 -70.26 53.60 51.69
C ARG A 486 -69.23 53.76 50.56
N THR A 487 -68.86 55.00 50.21
CA THR A 487 -67.81 55.23 49.20
C THR A 487 -66.42 54.80 49.68
N GLU A 488 -66.14 54.89 50.98
CA GLU A 488 -64.89 54.47 51.62
C GLU A 488 -64.75 52.93 51.63
N ASP A 489 -65.86 52.21 51.89
CA ASP A 489 -65.96 50.74 51.76
C ASP A 489 -65.80 50.28 50.30
N GLU A 490 -66.43 50.96 49.34
CA GLU A 490 -66.30 50.67 47.92
C GLU A 490 -64.86 50.88 47.43
N LEU A 491 -64.24 52.01 47.78
CA LEU A 491 -62.82 52.27 47.49
C LEU A 491 -61.90 51.23 48.13
N SER A 492 -62.25 50.71 49.30
CA SER A 492 -61.48 49.64 49.96
C SER A 492 -61.60 48.31 49.21
N LYS A 493 -62.80 47.95 48.73
CA LYS A 493 -63.02 46.78 47.85
C LYS A 493 -62.25 46.91 46.53
N TYR A 494 -62.28 48.09 45.89
CA TYR A 494 -61.51 48.32 44.66
C TYR A 494 -60.00 48.23 44.88
N LYS A 495 -59.47 48.76 46.00
CA LYS A 495 -58.06 48.59 46.39
C LYS A 495 -57.70 47.12 46.59
N GLU A 496 -58.56 46.34 47.21
CA GLU A 496 -58.33 44.91 47.42
C GLU A 496 -58.31 44.14 46.09
N ILE A 497 -59.27 44.41 45.19
CA ILE A 497 -59.30 43.81 43.84
C ILE A 497 -58.02 44.16 43.07
N ILE A 498 -57.59 45.43 43.07
CA ILE A 498 -56.35 45.88 42.43
C ILE A 498 -55.13 45.16 43.02
N ASN A 499 -55.08 44.95 44.34
CA ASN A 499 -53.97 44.23 44.97
C ASN A 499 -53.97 42.74 44.61
N ARG A 500 -55.13 42.08 44.57
CA ARG A 500 -55.27 40.68 44.11
C ARG A 500 -54.83 40.55 42.64
N GLN A 501 -55.29 41.44 41.76
CA GLN A 501 -54.89 41.49 40.35
C GLN A 501 -53.38 41.73 40.20
N LYS A 502 -52.76 42.60 41.00
CA LYS A 502 -51.30 42.78 41.01
C LYS A 502 -50.55 41.52 41.39
N THR A 503 -51.00 40.80 42.42
CA THR A 503 -50.38 39.51 42.81
C THR A 503 -50.58 38.44 41.74
N GLU A 504 -51.73 38.41 41.06
CA GLU A 504 -52.00 37.48 39.97
C GLU A 504 -51.14 37.78 38.73
N ILE A 505 -51.01 39.05 38.34
CA ILE A 505 -50.10 39.49 37.26
C ILE A 505 -48.65 39.10 37.60
N GLN A 506 -48.21 39.30 38.84
CA GLN A 506 -46.87 38.88 39.27
C GLN A 506 -46.68 37.36 39.16
N ASN A 507 -47.65 36.58 39.64
CA ASN A 507 -47.62 35.11 39.54
C ASN A 507 -47.61 34.65 38.07
N LEU A 508 -48.37 35.30 37.18
CA LEU A 508 -48.37 35.01 35.75
C LEU A 508 -47.02 35.35 35.10
N LEU A 509 -46.42 36.49 35.44
CA LEU A 509 -45.08 36.85 34.97
C LEU A 509 -44.00 35.86 35.43
N ASP A 510 -44.08 35.37 36.66
CA ASP A 510 -43.12 34.38 37.18
C ASP A 510 -43.36 32.98 36.59
N ARG A 511 -44.60 32.63 36.23
CA ARG A 511 -44.90 31.45 35.41
C ARG A 511 -44.34 31.56 34.00
N VAL A 512 -44.48 32.71 33.33
CA VAL A 512 -43.89 32.96 32.00
C VAL A 512 -42.37 32.79 32.05
N LYS A 513 -41.67 33.44 32.99
CA LYS A 513 -40.22 33.24 33.18
C LYS A 513 -39.81 31.79 33.42
N THR A 514 -40.70 30.99 34.00
CA THR A 514 -40.45 29.55 34.23
C THR A 514 -40.62 28.77 32.93
N VAL A 515 -41.63 29.09 32.11
CA VAL A 515 -41.80 28.53 30.76
C VAL A 515 -40.62 28.90 29.86
N ASP A 516 -40.18 30.17 29.85
CA ASP A 516 -39.03 30.64 29.08
C ASP A 516 -37.76 29.83 29.40
N ARG A 517 -37.49 29.60 30.70
CA ARG A 517 -36.35 28.78 31.16
C ARG A 517 -36.46 27.31 30.74
N LEU A 518 -37.67 26.74 30.74
CA LEU A 518 -37.91 25.37 30.28
C LEU A 518 -37.77 25.26 28.77
N GLN A 519 -38.17 26.29 28.01
CA GLN A 519 -37.98 26.37 26.57
C GLN A 519 -36.49 26.50 26.21
N ASP A 520 -35.75 27.36 26.91
CA ASP A 520 -34.30 27.49 26.81
C ASP A 520 -33.58 26.17 27.14
N GLN A 521 -34.07 25.40 28.12
CA GLN A 521 -33.52 24.08 28.45
C GLN A 521 -33.84 23.07 27.35
N HIS A 522 -35.10 22.99 26.90
CA HIS A 522 -35.50 22.10 25.82
C HIS A 522 -34.71 22.36 24.53
N GLN A 523 -34.41 23.61 24.19
CA GLN A 523 -33.55 23.94 23.05
C GLN A 523 -32.10 23.50 23.21
N ARG A 524 -31.55 23.52 24.44
CA ARG A 524 -30.23 22.93 24.73
C ARG A 524 -30.27 21.41 24.59
N ASP A 525 -31.28 20.77 25.17
CA ASP A 525 -31.46 19.32 25.12
C ASP A 525 -31.65 18.83 23.67
N GLU A 526 -32.38 19.57 22.82
CA GLU A 526 -32.50 19.27 21.39
C GLU A 526 -31.17 19.41 20.64
N GLN A 527 -30.37 20.42 20.95
CA GLN A 527 -29.04 20.59 20.36
C GLN A 527 -28.08 19.47 20.77
N GLU A 528 -28.12 19.05 22.04
CA GLU A 528 -27.35 17.92 22.55
C GLU A 528 -27.80 16.59 21.92
N ILE A 529 -29.11 16.34 21.83
CA ILE A 529 -29.68 15.18 21.12
C ILE A 529 -29.29 15.18 19.64
N SER A 530 -29.24 16.35 18.98
CA SER A 530 -28.79 16.45 17.59
C SER A 530 -27.30 16.13 17.45
N ALA A 531 -26.45 16.65 18.33
CA ALA A 531 -25.02 16.36 18.33
C ALA A 531 -24.74 14.87 18.59
N LEU A 532 -25.42 14.26 19.57
CA LEU A 532 -25.32 12.83 19.86
C LEU A 532 -25.81 11.95 18.70
N LYS A 533 -26.83 12.39 17.94
CA LYS A 533 -27.25 11.72 16.70
C LYS A 533 -26.16 11.79 15.62
N GLU A 534 -25.57 12.96 15.40
CA GLU A 534 -24.45 13.11 14.45
C GLU A 534 -23.24 12.23 14.83
N GLU A 535 -22.94 12.10 16.13
CA GLU A 535 -21.90 11.17 16.63
C GLU A 535 -22.27 9.70 16.38
N VAL A 536 -23.50 9.30 16.69
CA VAL A 536 -24.01 7.93 16.44
C VAL A 536 -23.98 7.60 14.94
N ASP A 537 -24.40 8.51 14.06
CA ASP A 537 -24.33 8.33 12.61
C ASP A 537 -22.88 8.26 12.09
N GLY A 538 -21.97 9.03 12.71
CA GLY A 538 -20.53 8.93 12.50
C GLY A 538 -19.96 7.55 12.89
N PHE A 539 -20.34 7.02 14.06
CA PHE A 539 -19.94 5.69 14.49
C PHE A 539 -20.56 4.59 13.62
N ASN A 540 -21.83 4.71 13.21
CA ASN A 540 -22.47 3.77 12.29
C ASN A 540 -21.75 3.73 10.93
N SER A 541 -21.33 4.89 10.41
CA SER A 541 -20.54 5.00 9.18
C SER A 541 -19.19 4.29 9.32
N LEU A 542 -18.48 4.52 10.43
CA LEU A 542 -17.21 3.84 10.73
C LEU A 542 -17.38 2.32 10.90
N ILE A 543 -18.46 1.86 11.53
CA ILE A 543 -18.78 0.43 11.66
C ILE A 543 -19.01 -0.19 10.28
N ALA A 544 -19.73 0.49 9.38
CA ALA A 544 -19.96 0.01 8.01
C ALA A 544 -18.66 -0.09 7.19
N ASP A 545 -17.78 0.91 7.30
CA ASP A 545 -16.45 0.86 6.65
C ASP A 545 -15.59 -0.29 7.21
N LEU A 546 -15.56 -0.47 8.54
CA LEU A 546 -14.83 -1.57 9.17
C LEU A 546 -15.39 -2.96 8.81
N GLN A 547 -16.71 -3.10 8.69
CA GLN A 547 -17.34 -4.34 8.22
C GLN A 547 -16.93 -4.66 6.78
N LYS A 548 -16.92 -3.65 5.90
CA LYS A 548 -16.47 -3.78 4.51
C LYS A 548 -14.99 -4.16 4.39
N ASP A 549 -14.12 -3.61 5.26
CA ASP A 549 -12.71 -3.99 5.33
C ASP A 549 -12.52 -5.44 5.83
N ILE A 550 -13.32 -5.88 6.82
CA ILE A 550 -13.34 -7.27 7.30
C ILE A 550 -13.79 -8.23 6.18
N GLU A 551 -14.85 -7.90 5.44
CA GLU A 551 -15.30 -8.69 4.28
C GLU A 551 -14.26 -8.72 3.17
N GLY A 552 -13.64 -7.58 2.85
CA GLY A 552 -12.52 -7.49 1.91
C GLY A 552 -11.31 -8.32 2.35
N SER A 553 -11.07 -8.44 3.66
CA SER A 553 -10.02 -9.31 4.20
C SER A 553 -10.38 -10.78 4.10
N ARG A 554 -11.59 -11.18 4.49
CA ARG A 554 -12.10 -12.56 4.35
C ARG A 554 -12.11 -13.03 2.89
N LYS A 555 -12.42 -12.14 1.95
CA LYS A 555 -12.34 -12.47 0.52
C LYS A 555 -10.91 -12.73 0.07
N ARG A 556 -9.95 -11.87 0.43
CA ARG A 556 -8.52 -12.09 0.16
C ARG A 556 -7.98 -13.36 0.82
N GLU A 557 -8.42 -13.66 2.04
CA GLU A 557 -8.10 -14.90 2.75
C GLU A 557 -8.64 -16.14 2.03
N SER A 558 -9.90 -16.09 1.55
CA SER A 558 -10.49 -17.16 0.74
C SER A 558 -9.74 -17.36 -0.59
N GLU A 559 -9.36 -16.28 -1.28
CA GLU A 559 -8.55 -16.34 -2.51
C GLU A 559 -7.16 -16.95 -2.24
N LEU A 560 -6.51 -16.59 -1.12
CA LEU A 560 -5.24 -17.18 -0.67
C LEU A 560 -5.37 -18.66 -0.28
N LEU A 561 -6.48 -19.06 0.35
CA LEU A 561 -6.77 -20.46 0.68
C LEU A 561 -6.96 -21.30 -0.60
N ILE A 562 -7.73 -20.81 -1.58
CA ILE A 562 -7.91 -21.46 -2.89
C ILE A 562 -6.58 -21.54 -3.66
N PHE A 563 -5.73 -20.52 -3.57
CA PHE A 563 -4.39 -20.57 -4.15
C PHE A 563 -3.51 -21.62 -3.46
N THR A 564 -3.56 -21.68 -2.12
CA THR A 564 -2.81 -22.66 -1.30
C THR A 564 -3.28 -24.10 -1.57
N GLU A 565 -4.59 -24.32 -1.71
CA GLU A 565 -5.19 -25.59 -2.11
C GLU A 565 -4.67 -26.03 -3.49
N LYS A 566 -4.74 -25.15 -4.49
CA LYS A 566 -4.21 -25.42 -5.84
C LYS A 566 -2.71 -25.71 -5.84
N LEU A 567 -1.92 -24.97 -5.06
CA LEU A 567 -0.49 -25.19 -4.91
C LEU A 567 -0.20 -26.55 -4.26
N THR A 568 -0.95 -26.89 -3.20
CA THR A 568 -0.81 -28.16 -2.46
C THR A 568 -1.21 -29.35 -3.31
N SER A 569 -2.34 -29.25 -4.03
CA SER A 569 -2.81 -30.25 -4.99
C SER A 569 -1.77 -30.49 -6.09
N LYS A 570 -1.23 -29.42 -6.69
CA LYS A 570 -0.18 -29.52 -7.71
C LYS A 570 1.13 -30.11 -7.15
N ASN A 571 1.51 -29.77 -5.92
CA ASN A 571 2.69 -30.34 -5.27
C ASN A 571 2.52 -31.84 -4.96
N ALA A 572 1.34 -32.25 -4.50
CA ALA A 572 1.00 -33.66 -4.29
C ALA A 572 0.98 -34.45 -5.62
N GLN A 573 0.44 -33.86 -6.70
CA GLN A 573 0.51 -34.44 -8.04
C GLN A 573 1.97 -34.61 -8.50
N LEU A 574 2.79 -33.55 -8.40
CA LEU A 574 4.21 -33.60 -8.78
C LEU A 574 5.00 -34.61 -7.93
N GLN A 575 4.71 -34.74 -6.63
CA GLN A 575 5.29 -35.80 -5.79
C GLN A 575 4.86 -37.20 -6.25
N SER A 576 3.60 -37.39 -6.64
CA SER A 576 3.13 -38.68 -7.18
C SER A 576 3.79 -39.03 -8.51
N GLU A 577 3.91 -38.06 -9.42
CA GLU A 577 4.63 -38.19 -10.69
C GLU A 577 6.11 -38.49 -10.46
N ASN A 578 6.77 -37.77 -9.55
CA ASN A 578 8.18 -37.98 -9.21
C ASN A 578 8.43 -39.35 -8.55
N ASN A 579 7.55 -39.80 -7.66
CA ASN A 579 7.60 -41.15 -7.07
C ASN A 579 7.38 -42.24 -8.13
N SER A 580 6.49 -42.02 -9.11
CA SER A 580 6.26 -42.92 -10.25
C SER A 580 7.50 -43.02 -11.15
N LEU A 581 8.09 -41.86 -11.50
CA LEU A 581 9.32 -41.79 -12.28
C LEU A 581 10.51 -42.42 -11.53
N GLN A 582 10.64 -42.20 -10.22
CA GLN A 582 11.65 -42.85 -9.39
C GLN A 582 11.46 -44.37 -9.40
N SER A 583 10.23 -44.88 -9.25
CA SER A 583 9.97 -46.33 -9.34
C SER A 583 10.30 -46.92 -10.72
N GLN A 584 10.10 -46.15 -11.80
CA GLN A 584 10.54 -46.56 -13.15
C GLN A 584 12.07 -46.55 -13.29
N LEU A 585 12.74 -45.52 -12.76
CA LEU A 585 14.20 -45.41 -12.71
C LEU A 585 14.82 -46.56 -11.91
N ASP A 586 14.25 -46.91 -10.76
CA ASP A 586 14.72 -48.02 -9.92
C ASP A 586 14.59 -49.37 -10.64
N LYS A 587 13.47 -49.60 -11.34
CA LYS A 587 13.25 -50.79 -12.18
C LYS A 587 14.26 -50.87 -13.33
N LEU A 588 14.48 -49.77 -14.03
CA LEU A 588 15.47 -49.69 -15.11
C LEU A 588 16.87 -49.93 -14.58
N SER A 589 17.25 -49.29 -13.47
CA SER A 589 18.55 -49.47 -12.80
C SER A 589 18.76 -50.90 -12.28
N TYR A 590 17.70 -51.59 -11.85
CA TYR A 590 17.76 -53.01 -11.53
C TYR A 590 18.00 -53.86 -12.79
N SER A 591 17.27 -53.60 -13.88
CA SER A 591 17.47 -54.32 -15.15
C SER A 591 18.84 -54.06 -15.78
N GLU A 592 19.38 -52.84 -15.65
CA GLU A 592 20.73 -52.48 -16.09
C GLU A 592 21.77 -53.28 -15.30
N ARG A 593 21.65 -53.31 -13.96
CA ARG A 593 22.55 -54.08 -13.10
C ARG A 593 22.49 -55.58 -13.39
N GLU A 594 21.30 -56.12 -13.64
CA GLU A 594 21.11 -57.52 -14.02
C GLU A 594 21.75 -57.83 -15.38
N LEU A 595 21.57 -56.96 -16.38
CA LEU A 595 22.25 -57.07 -17.68
C LEU A 595 23.78 -56.93 -17.55
N GLN A 596 24.28 -56.05 -16.68
CA GLN A 596 25.71 -55.93 -16.37
C GLN A 596 26.26 -57.21 -15.73
N ASN A 597 25.58 -57.77 -14.73
CA ASN A 597 25.95 -59.04 -14.10
C ASN A 597 26.00 -60.20 -15.13
N GLN A 598 25.02 -60.27 -16.03
CA GLN A 598 24.98 -61.26 -17.10
C GLN A 598 26.12 -61.07 -18.10
N LEU A 599 26.42 -59.82 -18.47
CA LEU A 599 27.53 -59.50 -19.37
C LEU A 599 28.90 -59.78 -18.73
N GLU A 600 29.06 -59.54 -17.43
CA GLU A 600 30.25 -59.91 -16.66
C GLU A 600 30.42 -61.43 -16.59
N CYS A 601 29.34 -62.19 -16.33
CA CYS A 601 29.35 -63.66 -16.36
C CYS A 601 29.70 -64.22 -17.75
N VAL A 602 29.16 -63.65 -18.83
CA VAL A 602 29.51 -64.03 -20.22
C VAL A 602 30.97 -63.66 -20.53
N GLN A 603 31.46 -62.52 -20.07
CA GLN A 603 32.86 -62.13 -20.25
C GLN A 603 33.81 -63.06 -19.46
N GLN A 604 33.46 -63.43 -18.23
CA GLN A 604 34.27 -64.35 -17.42
C GLN A 604 34.28 -65.78 -17.98
N THR A 605 33.13 -66.29 -18.47
CA THR A 605 33.09 -67.59 -19.16
C THR A 605 33.84 -67.60 -20.49
N LYS A 606 33.84 -66.47 -21.22
CA LYS A 606 34.70 -66.28 -22.41
C LYS A 606 36.18 -66.29 -22.04
N ASP A 607 36.58 -65.64 -20.95
CA ASP A 607 37.98 -65.63 -20.50
C ASP A 607 38.44 -67.01 -19.98
N ASP A 608 37.55 -67.75 -19.30
CA ASP A 608 37.76 -69.17 -18.94
C ASP A 608 37.91 -70.07 -20.19
N LEU A 609 37.13 -69.82 -21.25
CA LEU A 609 37.26 -70.55 -22.51
C LEU A 609 38.55 -70.18 -23.25
N ALA A 610 38.94 -68.91 -23.25
CA ALA A 610 40.20 -68.45 -23.85
C ALA A 610 41.42 -69.05 -23.13
N THR A 611 41.42 -69.09 -21.80
CA THR A 611 42.51 -69.72 -21.03
C THR A 611 42.55 -71.24 -21.17
N LYS A 612 41.39 -71.91 -21.34
CA LYS A 612 41.35 -73.35 -21.70
C LYS A 612 41.90 -73.60 -23.10
N LEU A 613 41.51 -72.79 -24.09
CA LEU A 613 42.02 -72.88 -25.46
C LEU A 613 43.54 -72.68 -25.49
N GLN A 614 44.07 -71.68 -24.78
CA GLN A 614 45.51 -71.45 -24.71
C GLN A 614 46.26 -72.64 -24.10
N LYS A 615 45.71 -73.26 -23.06
CA LYS A 615 46.29 -74.48 -22.44
C LYS A 615 46.29 -75.67 -23.39
N GLU A 616 45.23 -75.86 -24.17
CA GLU A 616 45.19 -76.89 -25.23
C GLU A 616 46.21 -76.59 -26.33
N GLU A 617 46.29 -75.34 -26.82
CA GLU A 617 47.32 -74.96 -27.80
C GLU A 617 48.74 -75.23 -27.30
N ASP A 618 49.03 -74.90 -26.05
CA ASP A 618 50.36 -75.09 -25.46
C ASP A 618 50.66 -76.58 -25.20
N GLN A 619 49.66 -77.38 -24.82
CA GLN A 619 49.79 -78.85 -24.77
C GLN A 619 50.06 -79.44 -26.16
N ARG A 620 49.37 -78.96 -27.21
CA ARG A 620 49.60 -79.40 -28.60
C ARG A 620 50.97 -78.99 -29.12
N LYS A 621 51.46 -77.79 -28.78
CA LYS A 621 52.85 -77.38 -29.08
C LYS A 621 53.84 -78.34 -28.43
N LEU A 622 53.66 -78.66 -27.15
CA LEU A 622 54.55 -79.55 -26.40
C LEU A 622 54.47 -81.01 -26.89
N GLU A 623 53.29 -81.50 -27.30
CA GLU A 623 53.11 -82.77 -28.00
C GLU A 623 53.86 -82.78 -29.35
N VAL A 624 53.76 -81.71 -30.14
CA VAL A 624 54.51 -81.58 -31.41
C VAL A 624 56.02 -81.51 -31.19
N GLU A 625 56.49 -80.75 -30.19
CA GLU A 625 57.92 -80.65 -29.85
C GLU A 625 58.49 -82.00 -29.38
N THR A 626 57.75 -82.74 -28.54
CA THR A 626 58.17 -84.07 -28.07
C THR A 626 58.18 -85.11 -29.19
N LEU A 627 57.19 -85.09 -30.09
CA LEU A 627 57.19 -85.93 -31.30
C LEU A 627 58.33 -85.57 -32.25
N GLN A 628 58.64 -84.28 -32.43
CA GLN A 628 59.81 -83.85 -33.22
C GLN A 628 61.14 -84.30 -32.58
N ALA A 629 61.25 -84.24 -31.26
CA ALA A 629 62.44 -84.72 -30.54
C ALA A 629 62.60 -86.25 -30.64
N GLN A 630 61.50 -87.01 -30.57
CA GLN A 630 61.49 -88.46 -30.80
C GLN A 630 61.91 -88.80 -32.24
N LEU A 631 61.31 -88.13 -33.24
CA LEU A 631 61.67 -88.30 -34.65
C LEU A 631 63.18 -88.01 -34.87
N ALA A 632 63.70 -86.93 -34.29
CA ALA A 632 65.12 -86.58 -34.37
C ALA A 632 66.04 -87.59 -33.65
N SER A 633 65.54 -88.28 -32.61
CA SER A 633 66.26 -89.36 -31.92
C SER A 633 66.32 -90.62 -32.78
N GLU A 634 65.18 -91.09 -33.29
CA GLU A 634 65.14 -92.24 -34.21
C GLU A 634 65.96 -91.98 -35.47
N GLN A 635 65.93 -90.75 -36.00
CA GLN A 635 66.73 -90.38 -37.17
C GLN A 635 68.24 -90.39 -36.88
N LYS A 636 68.67 -90.02 -35.66
CA LYS A 636 70.06 -90.22 -35.20
C LYS A 636 70.42 -91.70 -35.07
N GLU A 637 69.58 -92.50 -34.44
CA GLU A 637 69.79 -93.95 -34.32
C GLU A 637 69.88 -94.63 -35.70
N LEU A 638 69.02 -94.24 -36.64
CA LEU A 638 69.03 -94.73 -38.02
C LEU A 638 70.33 -94.33 -38.74
N THR A 639 70.86 -93.12 -38.52
CA THR A 639 72.19 -92.75 -39.03
C THR A 639 73.32 -93.56 -38.38
N ALA A 640 73.25 -93.84 -37.07
CA ALA A 640 74.26 -94.64 -36.36
C ALA A 640 74.23 -96.12 -36.77
N LEU A 641 73.04 -96.70 -36.98
CA LEU A 641 72.90 -98.04 -37.56
C LEU A 641 73.45 -98.08 -38.99
N LYS A 642 73.25 -97.00 -39.77
CA LYS A 642 73.76 -96.93 -41.14
C LYS A 642 75.28 -96.84 -41.19
N THR A 643 75.91 -96.03 -40.33
CA THR A 643 77.38 -96.03 -40.20
C THR A 643 77.89 -97.38 -39.74
N HIS A 644 77.21 -98.05 -38.80
CA HIS A 644 77.60 -99.40 -38.38
C HIS A 644 77.46 -100.46 -39.48
N VAL A 645 76.43 -100.36 -40.33
CA VAL A 645 76.29 -101.21 -41.52
C VAL A 645 77.41 -100.95 -42.53
N ASP A 646 77.87 -99.72 -42.68
CA ASP A 646 78.99 -99.37 -43.57
C ASP A 646 80.35 -99.81 -42.98
N GLU A 647 80.56 -99.66 -41.66
CA GLU A 647 81.69 -100.26 -40.93
C GLU A 647 81.76 -101.78 -41.11
N LEU A 648 80.63 -102.49 -40.98
CA LEU A 648 80.56 -103.94 -41.19
C LEU A 648 80.84 -104.36 -42.65
N LYS A 649 80.49 -103.51 -43.64
CA LYS A 649 80.89 -103.73 -45.05
C LYS A 649 82.39 -103.57 -45.23
N ASP A 650 83.00 -102.57 -44.60
CA ASP A 650 84.45 -102.34 -44.67
C ASP A 650 85.24 -103.41 -43.90
N GLU A 651 84.74 -103.88 -42.75
CA GLU A 651 85.28 -105.05 -42.05
C GLU A 651 85.18 -106.29 -42.94
N LEU A 652 84.03 -106.55 -43.59
CA LEU A 652 83.89 -107.66 -44.55
C LEU A 652 84.86 -107.51 -45.75
N ALA A 653 85.07 -106.29 -46.25
CA ALA A 653 85.98 -106.01 -47.35
C ALA A 653 87.46 -106.16 -46.96
N THR A 654 87.82 -105.82 -45.71
CA THR A 654 89.18 -106.04 -45.17
C THR A 654 89.41 -107.50 -44.82
N GLN A 655 88.42 -108.23 -44.30
CA GLN A 655 88.50 -109.68 -44.09
C GLN A 655 88.65 -110.43 -45.40
N LYS A 656 87.90 -110.08 -46.46
CA LYS A 656 88.12 -110.62 -47.82
C LYS A 656 89.55 -110.35 -48.33
N ARG A 657 90.10 -109.16 -48.08
CA ARG A 657 91.51 -108.83 -48.38
C ARG A 657 92.50 -109.65 -47.54
N LYS A 658 92.26 -109.84 -46.23
CA LYS A 658 93.07 -110.68 -45.33
C LYS A 658 93.05 -112.14 -45.75
N HIS A 659 91.90 -112.74 -46.08
CA HIS A 659 91.83 -114.12 -46.56
C HIS A 659 92.56 -114.31 -47.91
N ALA A 660 92.44 -113.34 -48.83
CA ALA A 660 93.19 -113.36 -50.10
C ALA A 660 94.72 -113.21 -49.89
N ALA A 661 95.14 -112.43 -48.89
CA ALA A 661 96.55 -112.32 -48.49
C ALA A 661 97.04 -113.64 -47.84
N ASN A 662 96.29 -114.18 -46.88
CA ASN A 662 96.64 -115.42 -46.17
C ASN A 662 96.70 -116.64 -47.11
N LEU A 663 95.86 -116.71 -48.16
CA LEU A 663 95.97 -117.76 -49.18
C LEU A 663 97.27 -117.63 -50.00
N LYS A 664 97.66 -116.40 -50.38
CA LYS A 664 98.96 -116.16 -51.05
C LYS A 664 100.13 -116.44 -50.11
N ASP A 665 99.97 -116.19 -48.82
CA ASP A 665 101.00 -116.39 -47.82
C ASP A 665 101.18 -117.88 -47.46
N LEU A 666 100.12 -118.64 -47.17
CA LEU A 666 100.21 -120.10 -46.99
C LEU A 666 100.85 -120.79 -48.20
N THR A 667 100.54 -120.31 -49.42
CA THR A 667 101.16 -120.83 -50.65
C THR A 667 102.67 -120.55 -50.71
N LYS A 668 103.13 -119.40 -50.19
CA LYS A 668 104.57 -119.09 -50.04
C LYS A 668 105.22 -119.86 -48.89
N GLN A 669 104.56 -119.96 -47.73
CA GLN A 669 105.06 -120.65 -46.55
C GLN A 669 105.29 -122.16 -46.83
N LEU A 670 104.41 -122.82 -47.59
CA LEU A 670 104.61 -124.21 -48.03
C LEU A 670 105.82 -124.39 -48.97
N GLN A 671 106.22 -123.36 -49.72
CA GLN A 671 107.41 -123.40 -50.57
C GLN A 671 108.69 -123.00 -49.82
N LEU A 672 108.60 -122.12 -48.81
CA LEU A 672 109.74 -121.65 -48.01
C LEU A 672 110.10 -122.58 -46.83
N ALA A 673 109.14 -123.28 -46.22
CA ALA A 673 109.41 -124.24 -45.14
C ALA A 673 110.27 -125.44 -45.58
N ARG A 674 110.37 -125.72 -46.90
CA ARG A 674 111.33 -126.70 -47.45
C ARG A 674 112.79 -126.22 -47.48
N ARG A 675 113.06 -124.94 -47.19
CA ARG A 675 114.40 -124.35 -47.34
C ARG A 675 115.22 -124.19 -46.07
N LYS A 676 114.72 -124.71 -44.94
CA LYS A 676 115.44 -124.90 -43.68
C LYS A 676 115.88 -123.60 -42.98
N LEU A 677 116.10 -123.77 -41.67
CA LEU A 677 117.14 -123.15 -40.87
C LEU A 677 117.09 -121.64 -40.61
N ASP A 678 117.73 -121.35 -39.48
CA ASP A 678 118.27 -120.08 -39.05
C ASP A 678 117.30 -118.95 -38.68
N GLN A 679 116.97 -119.04 -37.39
CA GLN A 679 117.11 -117.96 -36.42
C GLN A 679 115.89 -117.04 -36.20
N MET A 680 115.44 -117.07 -34.94
CA MET A 680 115.26 -115.92 -34.05
C MET A 680 114.41 -114.72 -34.49
N GLU A 681 113.70 -114.04 -33.61
CA GLU A 681 113.20 -114.32 -32.25
C GLU A 681 112.38 -113.08 -31.89
N ASN A 682 111.34 -113.25 -31.07
CA ASN A 682 110.79 -112.20 -30.20
C ASN A 682 110.17 -110.93 -30.89
N GLY A 683 109.10 -110.33 -30.35
CA GLY A 683 108.30 -110.71 -29.19
C GLY A 683 107.55 -109.50 -28.60
N ASN A 684 106.70 -109.78 -27.61
CA ASN A 684 106.06 -108.85 -26.66
C ASN A 684 105.03 -107.83 -27.21
N TYR A 685 103.83 -107.61 -26.64
CA TYR A 685 103.36 -107.53 -25.22
C TYR A 685 103.97 -106.32 -24.46
N ASP A 686 103.31 -105.58 -23.54
CA ASP A 686 102.01 -105.77 -22.85
C ASP A 686 101.45 -104.42 -22.29
N LYS A 687 100.20 -104.46 -21.79
CA LYS A 687 99.65 -103.82 -20.56
C LYS A 687 99.59 -102.30 -20.24
N GLU A 688 98.32 -101.87 -20.04
CA GLU A 688 97.69 -101.38 -18.76
C GLU A 688 97.79 -99.93 -18.17
N VAL A 689 96.79 -99.68 -17.30
CA VAL A 689 96.62 -98.68 -16.20
C VAL A 689 95.91 -97.33 -16.48
N SER A 690 95.06 -96.98 -15.50
CA SER A 690 94.13 -95.85 -15.32
C SER A 690 94.73 -94.44 -15.12
N SER A 691 93.96 -93.38 -15.43
CA SER A 691 94.04 -92.03 -14.82
C SER A 691 92.79 -91.20 -15.23
N MET A 692 91.96 -90.60 -14.35
CA MET A 692 92.09 -89.38 -13.51
C MET A 692 92.11 -88.03 -14.27
N GLY A 693 91.18 -87.10 -13.97
CA GLY A 693 91.10 -85.74 -14.56
C GLY A 693 90.01 -84.87 -13.91
N SER A 694 90.16 -83.53 -13.87
CA SER A 694 89.30 -82.58 -13.09
C SER A 694 89.36 -81.12 -13.63
N ARG A 695 88.60 -80.19 -12.99
CA ARG A 695 88.72 -78.69 -12.96
C ARG A 695 87.87 -77.92 -14.00
N SER A 696 87.41 -76.66 -13.80
CA SER A 696 87.59 -75.62 -12.74
C SER A 696 86.41 -74.61 -12.66
N SER A 697 86.42 -73.67 -11.69
CA SER A 697 85.39 -72.62 -11.37
C SER A 697 85.77 -71.20 -11.88
N SER A 698 85.12 -70.03 -11.61
CA SER A 698 84.13 -69.54 -10.59
C SER A 698 83.49 -68.15 -10.94
N SER A 699 82.69 -67.54 -10.02
CA SER A 699 82.20 -66.12 -9.91
C SER A 699 80.79 -65.81 -10.47
N GLY A 700 79.84 -65.08 -9.83
CA GLY A 700 79.70 -64.55 -8.44
C GLY A 700 78.48 -63.58 -8.24
N SER A 701 78.04 -63.35 -6.99
CA SER A 701 77.18 -62.24 -6.45
C SER A 701 75.60 -62.29 -6.43
N LEU A 702 75.05 -62.24 -5.20
CA LEU A 702 73.84 -61.57 -4.63
C LEU A 702 72.53 -61.33 -5.46
N ASN A 703 71.34 -61.73 -4.97
CA ASN A 703 70.52 -60.94 -4.00
C ASN A 703 69.17 -61.59 -3.53
N ALA A 704 68.58 -61.00 -2.49
CA ALA A 704 67.43 -61.35 -1.61
C ALA A 704 66.03 -61.77 -2.17
N ARG A 705 65.25 -62.50 -1.33
CA ARG A 705 63.76 -62.41 -1.20
C ARG A 705 63.27 -62.67 0.25
N SER A 706 62.15 -62.04 0.61
CA SER A 706 61.36 -62.15 1.86
C SER A 706 60.10 -63.03 1.62
N SER A 707 59.14 -63.31 2.52
CA SER A 707 58.81 -63.03 3.95
C SER A 707 57.66 -63.97 4.36
N ASN A 708 57.46 -64.32 5.64
CA ASN A 708 56.17 -64.84 6.16
C ASN A 708 56.14 -64.89 7.71
N GLU A 709 55.17 -64.23 8.33
CA GLU A 709 54.60 -64.41 9.71
C GLU A 709 53.52 -63.31 9.91
N ASP A 710 52.51 -63.36 10.79
CA ASP A 710 52.05 -64.32 11.80
C ASP A 710 50.52 -64.12 12.02
N ARG A 711 49.77 -65.05 12.66
CA ARG A 711 48.33 -64.87 12.94
C ARG A 711 47.74 -65.76 14.06
N SER A 712 46.88 -65.17 14.92
CA SER A 712 46.00 -65.75 15.99
C SER A 712 46.54 -65.57 17.44
N PRO A 713 45.75 -65.73 18.54
CA PRO A 713 44.34 -66.15 18.65
C PRO A 713 43.39 -65.38 19.62
N GLU A 714 42.09 -65.66 19.46
CA GLU A 714 40.93 -65.80 20.41
C GLU A 714 40.79 -65.18 21.83
N ASN A 715 39.63 -64.48 22.01
CA ASN A 715 38.47 -64.82 22.90
C ASN A 715 38.32 -64.34 24.39
N THR A 716 37.04 -64.10 24.75
CA THR A 716 36.34 -64.17 26.07
C THR A 716 36.05 -62.86 26.86
N GLY A 717 34.79 -62.61 27.28
CA GLY A 717 34.53 -61.86 28.55
C GLY A 717 33.38 -60.81 28.69
N SER A 718 32.11 -61.19 28.52
CA SER A 718 30.89 -60.72 29.26
C SER A 718 30.71 -59.28 29.85
N SER A 719 29.72 -58.55 29.29
CA SER A 719 28.54 -57.91 29.96
C SER A 719 28.58 -56.59 30.78
N VAL A 720 27.54 -55.75 30.52
CA VAL A 720 26.85 -54.70 31.35
C VAL A 720 27.28 -53.21 31.26
N ALA A 721 26.51 -52.47 30.45
CA ALA A 721 25.87 -51.15 30.66
C ALA A 721 26.61 -49.84 31.08
N VAL A 722 26.54 -48.88 30.13
CA VAL A 722 26.14 -47.45 30.28
C VAL A 722 27.15 -46.40 30.82
N ASP A 723 27.09 -45.22 30.16
CA ASP A 723 27.75 -43.93 30.41
C ASP A 723 29.28 -43.85 30.39
N SER A 724 29.79 -43.48 29.20
CA SER A 724 31.08 -42.84 29.03
C SER A 724 30.91 -41.55 28.23
N PHE A 725 30.84 -40.41 28.92
CA PHE A 725 31.03 -39.10 28.31
C PHE A 725 32.49 -38.98 27.83
N PRO A 726 32.77 -38.40 26.65
CA PRO A 726 34.14 -38.15 26.23
C PRO A 726 34.79 -37.13 27.18
N GLU A 727 35.86 -37.52 27.86
CA GLU A 727 36.68 -36.57 28.62
C GLU A 727 37.33 -35.60 27.62
N VAL A 728 36.77 -34.39 27.51
CA VAL A 728 37.32 -33.34 26.64
C VAL A 728 38.71 -32.98 27.15
N ASP A 729 39.71 -33.19 26.30
CA ASP A 729 41.11 -32.95 26.62
C ASP A 729 41.30 -31.54 27.22
N LYS A 730 41.73 -31.53 28.49
CA LYS A 730 41.92 -30.32 29.29
C LYS A 730 42.93 -29.38 28.62
N SER A 731 43.89 -29.90 27.85
CA SER A 731 44.84 -29.10 27.07
C SER A 731 44.14 -28.32 25.94
N VAL A 732 43.25 -28.97 25.18
CA VAL A 732 42.48 -28.36 24.08
C VAL A 732 41.49 -27.33 24.61
N LEU A 733 40.86 -27.58 25.77
CA LEU A 733 39.96 -26.61 26.40
C LEU A 733 40.73 -25.37 26.90
N VAL A 734 41.88 -25.55 27.54
CA VAL A 734 42.77 -24.44 27.95
C VAL A 734 43.27 -23.67 26.73
N GLU A 735 43.67 -24.34 25.65
CA GLU A 735 44.12 -23.67 24.42
C GLU A 735 42.98 -22.88 23.76
N ARG A 736 41.75 -23.42 23.77
CA ARG A 736 40.55 -22.70 23.29
C ARG A 736 40.23 -21.47 24.16
N ILE A 737 40.35 -21.59 25.48
CA ILE A 737 40.19 -20.47 26.42
C ILE A 737 41.24 -19.40 26.16
N LEU A 738 42.52 -19.76 26.00
CA LEU A 738 43.61 -18.83 25.68
C LEU A 738 43.41 -18.14 24.33
N ARG A 739 42.96 -18.86 23.29
CA ARG A 739 42.60 -18.25 21.99
C ARG A 739 41.42 -17.29 22.13
N LEU A 740 40.40 -17.63 22.93
CA LEU A 740 39.25 -16.75 23.19
C LEU A 740 39.64 -15.51 24.01
N GLN A 741 40.44 -15.66 25.06
CA GLN A 741 40.98 -14.54 25.85
C GLN A 741 41.84 -13.61 24.99
N LYS A 742 42.70 -14.15 24.11
CA LYS A 742 43.51 -13.37 23.18
C LYS A 742 42.68 -12.66 22.10
N ALA A 743 41.59 -13.27 21.64
CA ALA A 743 40.62 -12.63 20.76
C ALA A 743 39.79 -11.56 21.48
N HIS A 744 39.47 -11.76 22.76
CA HIS A 744 38.77 -10.79 23.61
C HIS A 744 39.64 -9.58 23.91
N ALA A 745 40.91 -9.78 24.28
CA ALA A 745 41.88 -8.70 24.50
C ALA A 745 42.01 -7.79 23.27
N ARG A 746 42.19 -8.36 22.07
CA ARG A 746 42.23 -7.61 20.80
C ARG A 746 40.94 -6.84 20.49
N LYS A 747 39.78 -7.35 20.91
CA LYS A 747 38.51 -6.63 20.79
C LYS A 747 38.43 -5.47 21.81
N ASN A 748 38.96 -5.66 23.02
CA ASN A 748 39.02 -4.62 24.05
C ASN A 748 39.96 -3.48 23.64
N GLU A 749 41.18 -3.79 23.19
CA GLU A 749 42.14 -2.83 22.62
C GLU A 749 41.51 -2.01 21.48
N LYS A 750 40.72 -2.65 20.61
CA LYS A 750 40.01 -1.95 19.52
C LYS A 750 38.83 -1.11 20.01
N MET A 751 38.15 -1.52 21.08
CA MET A 751 37.08 -0.76 21.72
C MET A 751 37.64 0.50 22.39
N GLU A 752 38.70 0.36 23.20
CA GLU A 752 39.46 1.46 23.80
C GLU A 752 39.97 2.45 22.75
N PHE A 753 40.55 1.97 21.64
CA PHE A 753 40.97 2.83 20.53
C PHE A 753 39.81 3.62 19.89
N MET A 754 38.65 2.99 19.69
CA MET A 754 37.47 3.68 19.15
C MET A 754 36.90 4.69 20.14
N GLU A 755 36.88 4.37 21.43
CA GLU A 755 36.46 5.31 22.49
C GLU A 755 37.36 6.54 22.56
N ASP A 756 38.67 6.39 22.48
CA ASP A 756 39.60 7.52 22.46
C ASP A 756 39.49 8.36 21.18
N HIS A 757 39.25 7.74 20.02
CA HIS A 757 38.96 8.47 18.80
C HIS A 757 37.64 9.26 18.89
N ILE A 758 36.60 8.68 19.50
CA ILE A 758 35.32 9.38 19.77
C ILE A 758 35.53 10.56 20.73
N LYS A 759 36.32 10.39 21.81
CA LYS A 759 36.68 11.47 22.74
C LYS A 759 37.38 12.62 22.00
N GLN A 760 38.35 12.32 21.13
CA GLN A 760 39.05 13.31 20.31
C GLN A 760 38.10 14.06 19.37
N LEU A 761 37.21 13.35 18.66
CA LEU A 761 36.20 13.93 17.78
C LEU A 761 35.25 14.88 18.53
N VAL A 762 34.78 14.49 19.72
CA VAL A 762 33.93 15.34 20.57
C VAL A 762 34.66 16.60 21.02
N GLU A 763 35.95 16.49 21.36
CA GLU A 763 36.74 17.63 21.80
C GLU A 763 37.07 18.59 20.64
N GLU A 764 37.33 18.08 19.44
CA GLU A 764 37.47 18.89 18.22
C GLU A 764 36.16 19.59 17.83
N ILE A 765 35.01 18.94 17.98
CA ILE A 765 33.70 19.59 17.80
C ILE A 765 33.53 20.73 18.81
N ARG A 766 33.84 20.51 20.10
CA ARG A 766 33.77 21.55 21.13
C ARG A 766 34.70 22.74 20.84
N LYS A 767 35.93 22.49 20.39
CA LYS A 767 36.86 23.56 19.96
C LYS A 767 36.29 24.34 18.78
N LYS A 768 35.80 23.66 17.74
CA LYS A 768 35.20 24.30 16.56
C LYS A 768 33.96 25.13 16.93
N THR A 769 33.09 24.62 17.80
CA THR A 769 31.94 25.37 18.32
C THR A 769 32.38 26.61 19.10
N LYS A 770 33.40 26.53 19.97
CA LYS A 770 33.97 27.71 20.65
C LYS A 770 34.58 28.72 19.68
N ILE A 771 35.26 28.26 18.62
CA ILE A 771 35.80 29.12 17.58
C ILE A 771 34.65 29.84 16.85
N ILE A 772 33.63 29.12 16.39
CA ILE A 772 32.44 29.68 15.72
C ILE A 772 31.74 30.71 16.63
N GLN A 773 31.52 30.39 17.91
CA GLN A 773 30.98 31.32 18.89
C GLN A 773 31.88 32.57 19.05
N SER A 774 33.21 32.41 19.08
CA SER A 774 34.12 33.55 19.15
C SER A 774 34.19 34.39 17.87
N TYR A 775 33.90 33.83 16.69
CA TYR A 775 33.75 34.60 15.46
C TYR A 775 32.41 35.36 15.45
N ILE A 776 31.30 34.69 15.78
CA ILE A 776 29.96 35.32 15.89
C ILE A 776 29.94 36.46 16.89
N LEU A 777 30.70 36.38 17.99
CA LEU A 777 30.81 37.43 19.00
C LEU A 777 31.84 38.52 18.67
N ARG A 778 32.59 38.39 17.56
CA ARG A 778 33.67 39.32 17.18
C ARG A 778 33.41 40.06 15.86
N GLU A 779 32.64 39.48 14.95
CA GLU A 779 32.14 40.19 13.77
C GLU A 779 30.80 40.87 14.05
N GLU A 780 30.71 42.16 13.74
CA GLU A 780 29.45 42.89 13.79
C GLU A 780 28.51 42.41 12.66
N ALA A 781 27.21 42.31 12.96
CA ALA A 781 26.20 41.71 12.09
C ALA A 781 25.97 42.51 10.79
N GLY A 782 26.83 42.33 9.79
CA GLY A 782 26.73 42.96 8.48
C GLY A 782 27.91 42.73 7.54
N THR A 783 29.11 42.41 8.03
CA THR A 783 30.36 42.31 7.23
C THR A 783 30.35 41.21 6.16
N LEU A 784 29.45 40.22 6.28
CA LEU A 784 29.31 39.09 5.34
C LEU A 784 28.04 39.18 4.45
N SER A 785 27.34 40.32 4.43
CA SER A 785 26.20 40.53 3.50
C SER A 785 26.68 40.81 2.08
N SER A 786 26.11 40.09 1.11
CA SER A 786 26.36 40.32 -0.33
C SER A 786 25.65 41.58 -0.81
N GLU A 787 26.15 42.26 -1.84
CA GLU A 787 25.50 43.46 -2.43
C GLU A 787 24.02 43.19 -2.82
N ALA A 788 23.70 41.96 -3.22
CA ALA A 788 22.33 41.53 -3.51
C ALA A 788 21.40 41.57 -2.27
N SER A 789 21.91 41.33 -1.06
CA SER A 789 21.11 41.43 0.17
C SER A 789 20.92 42.87 0.64
N ASP A 790 21.87 43.78 0.35
CA ASP A 790 21.70 45.20 0.63
C ASP A 790 20.66 45.85 -0.30
N PHE A 791 20.59 45.45 -1.57
CA PHE A 791 19.51 45.87 -2.47
C PHE A 791 18.12 45.46 -1.94
N ASN A 792 18.01 44.24 -1.39
CA ASN A 792 16.79 43.78 -0.69
C ASN A 792 16.52 44.56 0.60
N LYS A 793 17.54 44.93 1.39
CA LYS A 793 17.40 45.78 2.60
C LYS A 793 16.82 47.17 2.27
N VAL A 794 17.26 47.78 1.16
CA VAL A 794 16.69 49.05 0.65
C VAL A 794 15.24 48.87 0.20
N HIS A 795 14.90 47.73 -0.40
CA HIS A 795 13.52 47.40 -0.75
C HIS A 795 12.61 47.15 0.48
N LEU A 796 13.09 46.39 1.48
CA LEU A 796 12.34 46.14 2.73
C LEU A 796 12.12 47.41 3.55
N SER A 797 13.10 48.33 3.58
CA SER A 797 12.99 49.59 4.32
C SER A 797 12.08 50.62 3.64
N ARG A 798 11.91 50.56 2.31
CA ARG A 798 10.95 51.41 1.57
C ARG A 798 9.52 50.85 1.52
N ARG A 799 9.35 49.53 1.45
CA ARG A 799 8.02 48.88 1.35
C ARG A 799 7.40 48.60 2.72
N GLY A 800 8.22 48.51 3.77
CA GLY A 800 7.88 47.82 5.00
C GLY A 800 7.93 46.31 4.75
N GLY A 801 8.84 45.60 5.41
CA GLY A 801 8.96 44.15 5.22
C GLY A 801 7.74 43.37 5.70
N ILE A 802 7.79 42.04 5.57
CA ILE A 802 6.69 41.09 5.83
C ILE A 802 5.94 41.34 7.16
N MET A 803 6.61 41.81 8.22
CA MET A 803 5.97 42.20 9.48
C MET A 803 5.05 43.44 9.37
N ALA A 804 5.40 44.44 8.55
CA ALA A 804 4.52 45.57 8.26
C ALA A 804 3.28 45.11 7.50
N SER A 805 3.42 44.19 6.54
CA SER A 805 2.33 43.56 5.79
C SER A 805 1.43 42.63 6.63
N LEU A 806 1.88 42.23 7.83
CA LEU A 806 1.07 41.47 8.80
C LEU A 806 0.22 42.36 9.71
N TYR A 807 0.70 43.56 10.05
CA TYR A 807 -0.03 44.51 10.92
C TYR A 807 -0.79 45.60 10.14
N THR A 808 -0.47 45.80 8.85
CA THR A 808 -1.21 46.69 7.96
C THR A 808 -1.97 45.86 6.93
N SER A 809 -3.25 46.18 6.72
CA SER A 809 -4.19 45.37 5.93
C SER A 809 -4.03 45.49 4.41
N HIS A 810 -2.78 45.58 3.93
CA HIS A 810 -2.46 45.79 2.52
C HIS A 810 -1.89 44.50 1.88
N PRO A 811 -2.67 43.75 1.08
CA PRO A 811 -2.26 42.47 0.52
C PRO A 811 -1.35 42.68 -0.70
N ALA A 812 -0.10 43.05 -0.45
CA ALA A 812 0.81 43.50 -1.51
C ALA A 812 2.25 42.97 -1.37
N ASP A 813 2.48 41.83 -0.71
CA ASP A 813 3.82 41.24 -0.61
C ASP A 813 3.82 39.74 -0.96
N SER A 814 4.40 39.42 -2.13
CA SER A 814 4.50 38.06 -2.66
C SER A 814 5.36 37.11 -1.82
N GLY A 815 6.04 37.63 -0.79
CA GLY A 815 6.83 36.87 0.18
C GLY A 815 6.07 36.44 1.43
N LEU A 816 4.86 36.96 1.69
CA LEU A 816 4.02 36.50 2.82
C LEU A 816 3.26 35.23 2.42
N THR A 817 3.93 34.08 2.50
CA THR A 817 3.27 32.78 2.31
C THR A 817 2.46 32.40 3.55
N LEU A 818 1.42 31.57 3.36
CA LEU A 818 0.60 31.06 4.46
C LEU A 818 1.46 30.34 5.52
N GLU A 819 2.41 29.52 5.06
CA GLU A 819 3.36 28.82 5.92
C GLU A 819 4.20 29.77 6.79
N LEU A 820 4.75 30.84 6.21
CA LEU A 820 5.49 31.86 6.95
C LEU A 820 4.59 32.63 7.94
N SER A 821 3.33 32.89 7.57
CA SER A 821 2.36 33.55 8.48
C SER A 821 1.97 32.67 9.67
N LEU A 822 1.89 31.35 9.48
CA LEU A 822 1.61 30.38 10.54
C LEU A 822 2.84 30.19 11.45
N GLU A 823 4.04 30.18 10.87
CA GLU A 823 5.31 30.13 11.61
C GLU A 823 5.53 31.38 12.48
N ILE A 824 5.20 32.57 11.95
CA ILE A 824 5.23 33.83 12.73
C ILE A 824 4.18 33.80 13.84
N ASN A 825 2.95 33.34 13.57
CA ASN A 825 1.93 33.19 14.61
C ASN A 825 2.34 32.19 15.71
N ARG A 826 2.90 31.03 15.37
CA ARG A 826 3.43 30.06 16.34
C ARG A 826 4.52 30.68 17.24
N LYS A 827 5.43 31.45 16.66
CA LYS A 827 6.50 32.14 17.41
C LYS A 827 5.95 33.26 18.31
N LEU A 828 5.00 34.05 17.82
CA LEU A 828 4.32 35.06 18.65
C LEU A 828 3.52 34.41 19.79
N GLN A 829 2.80 33.33 19.51
CA GLN A 829 2.07 32.55 20.51
C GLN A 829 3.02 31.99 21.58
N ALA A 830 4.13 31.36 21.19
CA ALA A 830 5.11 30.83 22.14
C ALA A 830 5.74 31.93 23.03
N VAL A 831 6.03 33.12 22.47
CA VAL A 831 6.50 34.28 23.23
C VAL A 831 5.43 34.80 24.19
N LEU A 832 4.16 34.79 23.78
CA LEU A 832 3.03 35.25 24.58
C LEU A 832 2.70 34.26 25.71
N GLU A 833 2.81 32.96 25.46
CA GLU A 833 2.71 31.88 26.45
C GLU A 833 3.84 31.97 27.49
N ASP A 834 5.10 32.11 27.07
CA ASP A 834 6.25 32.32 27.97
C ASP A 834 6.13 33.62 28.78
N THR A 835 5.62 34.69 28.16
CA THR A 835 5.36 35.97 28.85
C THR A 835 4.22 35.86 29.86
N LEU A 836 3.14 35.14 29.54
CA LEU A 836 2.05 34.87 30.48
C LEU A 836 2.52 33.99 31.64
N LEU A 837 3.29 32.93 31.36
CA LEU A 837 3.87 32.05 32.38
C LEU A 837 4.75 32.85 33.36
N LYS A 838 5.67 33.69 32.83
CA LYS A 838 6.50 34.60 33.65
C LYS A 838 5.67 35.57 34.48
N ASN A 839 4.57 36.11 33.96
CA ASN A 839 3.68 36.99 34.72
C ASN A 839 2.90 36.25 35.81
N ILE A 840 2.49 35.00 35.57
CA ILE A 840 1.85 34.15 36.58
C ILE A 840 2.84 33.85 37.71
N THR A 841 4.06 33.39 37.40
CA THR A 841 5.11 33.12 38.38
C THR A 841 5.51 34.38 39.15
N LEU A 842 5.60 35.55 38.48
CA LEU A 842 5.83 36.83 39.17
C LEU A 842 4.70 37.17 40.14
N LYS A 843 3.43 36.91 39.78
CA LYS A 843 2.27 37.15 40.65
C LYS A 843 2.27 36.22 41.87
N GLU A 844 2.61 34.94 41.69
CA GLU A 844 2.76 33.96 42.79
C GLU A 844 3.90 34.36 43.73
N ASN A 845 5.04 34.79 43.19
CA ASN A 845 6.15 35.32 43.98
C ASN A 845 5.74 36.58 44.77
N LEU A 846 4.95 37.47 44.17
CA LEU A 846 4.48 38.71 44.81
C LEU A 846 3.44 38.42 45.90
N GLN A 847 2.57 37.42 45.71
CA GLN A 847 1.67 36.92 46.76
C GLN A 847 2.45 36.28 47.92
N THR A 848 3.46 35.46 47.62
CA THR A 848 4.34 34.83 48.62
C THR A 848 5.06 35.90 49.44
N LEU A 849 5.63 36.91 48.77
CA LEU A 849 6.26 38.06 49.43
C LEU A 849 5.26 38.84 50.31
N GLY A 850 4.02 39.03 49.83
CA GLY A 850 2.93 39.62 50.61
C GLY A 850 2.63 38.84 51.89
N THR A 851 2.49 37.52 51.82
CA THR A 851 2.26 36.67 53.00
C THR A 851 3.42 36.71 54.00
N GLU A 852 4.66 36.79 53.53
CA GLU A 852 5.82 36.91 54.42
C GLU A 852 5.93 38.31 55.04
N ILE A 853 5.54 39.37 54.31
CA ILE A 853 5.41 40.72 54.86
C ILE A 853 4.34 40.76 55.95
N GLU A 854 3.16 40.15 55.75
CA GLU A 854 2.12 40.04 56.79
C GLU A 854 2.62 39.26 58.01
N ARG A 855 3.34 38.15 57.80
CA ARG A 855 3.95 37.35 58.87
C ARG A 855 4.97 38.17 59.67
N LEU A 856 5.82 38.95 59.00
CA LEU A 856 6.81 39.83 59.63
C LEU A 856 6.16 41.01 60.36
N ILE A 857 5.10 41.62 59.82
CA ILE A 857 4.32 42.67 60.49
C ILE A 857 3.68 42.12 61.77
N LYS A 858 3.09 40.92 61.71
CA LYS A 858 2.49 40.25 62.87
C LYS A 858 3.54 39.95 63.95
N HIS A 859 4.68 39.37 63.57
CA HIS A 859 5.79 39.11 64.49
C HIS A 859 6.37 40.40 65.09
N LYS A 860 6.43 41.49 64.32
CA LYS A 860 6.81 42.83 64.83
C LYS A 860 5.79 43.35 65.87
N HIS A 861 4.49 43.22 65.60
CA HIS A 861 3.44 43.58 66.56
C HIS A 861 3.53 42.75 67.86
N GLU A 862 3.78 41.45 67.75
CA GLU A 862 3.97 40.55 68.90
C GLU A 862 5.22 40.95 69.72
N LEU A 863 6.33 41.35 69.07
CA LEU A 863 7.50 41.91 69.73
C LEU A 863 7.23 43.26 70.41
N GLU A 864 6.55 44.18 69.72
CA GLU A 864 6.17 45.49 70.28
C GLU A 864 5.21 45.35 71.49
N GLN A 865 4.35 44.33 71.50
CA GLN A 865 3.52 44.00 72.66
C GLN A 865 4.34 43.42 73.83
N ARG A 866 5.30 42.52 73.57
CA ARG A 866 6.19 42.00 74.62
C ARG A 866 7.06 43.09 75.23
N ILE A 867 7.63 43.98 74.42
CA ILE A 867 8.44 45.12 74.87
C ILE A 867 7.63 46.11 75.72
N LYS A 868 6.29 46.19 75.54
CA LYS A 868 5.39 46.99 76.39
C LYS A 868 4.95 46.28 77.68
N GLN A 869 5.30 45.01 77.86
CA GLN A 869 4.97 44.20 79.04
C GLN A 869 6.18 43.95 79.97
N THR A 870 7.39 44.28 79.50
CA THR A 870 8.64 44.36 80.28
C THR A 870 8.94 45.79 80.68
#